data_AF-A0A931YNT5-F1
#
_entry.id   AF-A0A931YNT5-F1
#
_cell.length_a   1.000
_cell.length_b   1.000
_cell.length_c   1.000
_cell.angle_alpha   90.00
_cell.angle_beta   90.00
_cell.angle_gamma   90.00
#
_symmetry.space_group_name_H-M   'P 1'
#
loop_
_entity.id
_entity.type
_entity.pdbx_description
1 polymer ?
#
loop_
_entity_poly.entity_id
_entity_poly.type
_entity_poly.pdbx_seq_one_letter_code
_entity_poly.pdbx_strand_id
1 'polypeptide(L)'
;MINNTCVSIFRCASYNKEDIFSAIEKTFNSFGGINSIIKKGTKVLLKPNFIRESNPEECAITHPALLMVLAEKVLEMGATPVIGDSPAFGAVSKIVRRAGLEDYVRKRGIEVIELDKPVRINAKCGTKSFPLSISRKVMDMDIIINIPKLKAHGQLLYTAAVKNTYGCVSGKRKAWQHFKSNDDIDWYTEMLLANYNTIKPAFTIVDAIMAMEKHGPTGGVPRQVSLLIGGTDCIAIDRVISEILNVKHSSVPILKTAQLHNIGEQDLSKINIVGESMSSVKIYDFVLPKLIPVGFNIFRVAKSLAKHFWLKSFAKAIFLLLAFSLQYSLYASTEIDRLKNFPAQVTPDDIIHIPTGEKVQFSSLNNFFSCVSILYVGEAHANRASHQVQLQVLKYCYEKFGNNIAVGMEMFTRQYQPFLDQWIAGETDEKKFLEDTHWYKEWGYEYNLYKPILDFAREKKIPVLALNAPKDVAKMVSKKGLIDLSDEEKKLLPEVDTSDFFHRVYIEKIIKGHIDRSADIERYNNVQSLWEEYMAQTIVNYLSSWEGKDKKILVFAGNGHIFYDFGIPKRVFRRTFLPYYTICTIEISDGKPDTDLDPFITEIPLEPADFIWVVSPLETQKRIYLGVQLNKSGEDKLVIQEISPKSPAEKGGLNAGDIILSIDGKSVTEVSDIINYLQTKKFGDTCTVEIQRNGTKISYSVVLFEYELDY
;
A
#
# COMPACT_ATOMS: atom_id res chain seq x y z
N MET A 1 39.12 -16.56 40.08
CA MET A 1 39.18 -15.12 39.80
C MET A 1 37.77 -14.65 39.54
N ILE A 2 37.27 -13.66 40.28
CA ILE A 2 35.93 -13.11 40.05
C ILE A 2 35.97 -12.45 38.67
N ASN A 3 35.19 -12.99 37.73
CA ASN A 3 35.18 -12.57 36.33
C ASN A 3 34.38 -11.27 36.24
N ASN A 4 34.97 -10.15 36.66
CA ASN A 4 34.29 -8.86 36.68
C ASN A 4 34.01 -8.40 35.24
N THR A 5 32.75 -8.11 34.95
CA THR A 5 32.33 -7.48 33.69
C THR A 5 33.00 -6.11 33.57
N CYS A 6 33.64 -5.81 32.44
CA CYS A 6 34.37 -4.56 32.25
C CYS A 6 33.60 -3.58 31.36
N VAL A 7 33.56 -2.31 31.75
CA VAL A 7 33.02 -1.19 30.94
C VAL A 7 34.03 -0.05 30.94
N SER A 8 34.49 0.37 29.77
CA SER A 8 35.37 1.53 29.63
C SER A 8 34.58 2.82 29.42
N ILE A 9 35.00 3.91 30.06
CA ILE A 9 34.46 5.26 29.86
C ILE A 9 35.64 6.19 29.55
N PHE A 10 35.69 6.78 28.36
CA PHE A 10 36.72 7.74 28.01
C PHE A 10 36.14 9.02 27.44
N ARG A 11 36.75 10.16 27.79
CA ARG A 11 36.40 11.44 27.18
C ARG A 11 36.82 11.47 25.71
N CYS A 12 35.89 11.95 24.88
CA CYS A 12 36.11 12.28 23.48
C CYS A 12 35.42 13.62 23.24
N ALA A 13 36.21 14.70 23.19
CA ALA A 13 35.68 16.07 23.22
C ALA A 13 34.92 16.44 21.95
N SER A 14 35.35 15.91 20.80
CA SER A 14 34.78 16.25 19.51
C SER A 14 34.77 15.06 18.56
N TYR A 15 34.25 15.26 17.35
CA TYR A 15 34.36 14.29 16.26
C TYR A 15 35.62 14.46 15.41
N ASN A 16 36.62 15.19 15.90
CA ASN A 16 37.92 15.25 15.25
C ASN A 16 38.57 13.85 15.26
N LYS A 17 39.24 13.52 14.15
CA LYS A 17 39.81 12.18 13.94
C LYS A 17 40.75 11.76 15.08
N GLU A 18 41.56 12.68 15.58
CA GLU A 18 42.54 12.43 16.65
C GLU A 18 41.87 12.12 18.00
N ASP A 19 40.84 12.89 18.38
CA ASP A 19 40.06 12.67 19.60
C ASP A 19 39.41 11.28 19.58
N ILE A 20 38.74 10.97 18.46
CA ILE A 20 38.07 9.68 18.27
C ILE A 20 39.08 8.53 18.30
N PHE A 21 40.20 8.66 17.59
CA PHE A 21 41.24 7.63 17.52
C PHE A 21 41.81 7.34 18.91
N SER A 22 42.18 8.39 19.65
CA SER A 22 42.69 8.28 21.03
C SER A 22 41.67 7.61 21.96
N ALA A 23 40.39 8.00 21.88
CA ALA A 23 39.34 7.39 22.70
C ALA A 23 39.10 5.92 22.36
N ILE A 24 39.04 5.57 21.07
CA ILE A 24 38.90 4.18 20.60
C ILE A 24 40.06 3.31 21.05
N GLU A 25 41.30 3.79 20.89
CA GLU A 25 42.50 3.07 21.32
C GLU A 25 42.45 2.77 22.82
N LYS A 26 42.17 3.78 23.65
CA LYS A 26 42.03 3.61 25.10
C LYS A 26 40.91 2.62 25.45
N THR A 27 39.77 2.71 24.76
CA THR A 27 38.65 1.77 24.91
C THR A 27 39.11 0.35 24.62
N PHE A 28 39.68 0.05 23.47
CA PHE A 28 40.11 -1.32 23.14
C PHE A 28 41.26 -1.82 24.01
N ASN A 29 42.22 -0.97 24.36
CA ASN A 29 43.34 -1.35 25.23
C ASN A 29 42.88 -1.79 26.63
N SER A 30 41.74 -1.27 27.11
CA SER A 30 41.11 -1.73 28.35
C SER A 30 40.62 -3.19 28.30
N PHE A 31 40.54 -3.78 27.09
CA PHE A 31 40.13 -5.16 26.84
C PHE A 31 41.24 -5.98 26.18
N GLY A 32 42.52 -5.61 26.39
CA GLY A 32 43.67 -6.32 25.81
C GLY A 32 44.00 -5.91 24.37
N GLY A 33 43.49 -4.76 23.91
CA GLY A 33 43.71 -4.21 22.59
C GLY A 33 42.74 -4.76 21.54
N ILE A 34 42.64 -4.10 20.38
CA ILE A 34 41.66 -4.48 19.35
C ILE A 34 41.89 -5.91 18.81
N ASN A 35 43.14 -6.40 18.86
CA ASN A 35 43.53 -7.75 18.48
C ASN A 35 42.91 -8.86 19.36
N SER A 36 42.43 -8.54 20.57
CA SER A 36 41.74 -9.52 21.41
C SER A 36 40.35 -9.84 20.84
N ILE A 37 39.75 -8.90 20.11
CA ILE A 37 38.40 -8.97 19.54
C ILE A 37 38.45 -9.29 18.05
N ILE A 38 39.18 -8.50 17.26
CA ILE A 38 39.26 -8.63 15.80
C ILE A 38 40.47 -9.48 15.43
N LYS A 39 40.26 -10.47 14.55
CA LYS A 39 41.33 -11.31 14.00
C LYS A 39 41.52 -11.04 12.52
N LYS A 40 42.75 -11.16 12.03
CA LYS A 40 43.08 -11.04 10.60
C LYS A 40 42.21 -11.99 9.77
N GLY A 41 41.70 -11.51 8.64
CA GLY A 41 40.86 -12.26 7.71
C GLY A 41 39.37 -12.37 8.08
N THR A 42 38.96 -11.88 9.25
CA THR A 42 37.53 -11.90 9.64
C THR A 42 36.72 -10.81 8.92
N LYS A 43 35.46 -11.11 8.62
CA LYS A 43 34.46 -10.14 8.13
C LYS A 43 33.72 -9.52 9.31
N VAL A 44 33.92 -8.21 9.51
CA VAL A 44 33.46 -7.49 10.70
C VAL A 44 32.31 -6.55 10.33
N LEU A 45 31.12 -6.82 10.86
CA LEU A 45 29.98 -5.92 10.75
C LEU A 45 30.14 -4.77 11.74
N LEU A 46 30.36 -3.57 11.21
CA LEU A 46 30.18 -2.31 11.92
C LEU A 46 28.69 -1.96 11.86
N LYS A 47 27.98 -2.15 12.98
CA LYS A 47 26.54 -1.97 13.09
C LYS A 47 26.21 -0.61 13.72
N PRO A 48 26.08 0.47 12.93
CA PRO A 48 25.69 1.78 13.44
C PRO A 48 24.25 1.77 13.96
N ASN A 49 23.81 2.93 14.42
CA ASN A 49 22.42 3.28 14.56
C ASN A 49 22.00 4.21 13.42
N PHE A 50 21.36 3.65 12.39
CA PHE A 50 20.78 4.37 11.26
C PHE A 50 19.26 4.26 11.35
N ILE A 51 18.58 5.33 11.79
CA ILE A 51 17.12 5.33 11.90
C ILE A 51 16.42 5.88 10.66
N ARG A 52 16.95 6.97 10.10
CA ARG A 52 16.46 7.66 8.89
C ARG A 52 17.56 8.51 8.27
N GLU A 53 17.33 9.02 7.07
CA GLU A 53 18.12 10.09 6.47
C GLU A 53 18.09 11.33 7.38
N SER A 54 19.26 11.70 7.90
CA SER A 54 19.48 12.79 8.86
C SER A 54 20.88 13.34 8.69
N ASN A 55 21.06 14.62 9.01
CA ASN A 55 22.41 15.16 9.16
C ASN A 55 23.04 14.62 10.47
N PRO A 56 24.36 14.37 10.50
CA PRO A 56 25.05 13.88 11.71
C PRO A 56 24.81 14.73 12.97
N GLU A 57 24.68 16.04 12.81
CA GLU A 57 24.48 17.02 13.89
C GLU A 57 23.14 16.86 14.59
N GLU A 58 22.13 16.28 13.91
CA GLU A 58 20.82 15.98 14.51
C GLU A 58 20.90 14.87 15.57
N CYS A 59 22.03 14.16 15.67
CA CYS A 59 22.24 13.06 16.62
C CYS A 59 21.20 11.93 16.52
N ALA A 60 20.51 11.82 15.38
CA ALA A 60 19.56 10.73 15.10
C ALA A 60 20.28 9.45 14.65
N ILE A 61 21.48 9.60 14.10
CA ILE A 61 22.34 8.52 13.60
C ILE A 61 23.70 8.49 14.32
N THR A 62 24.39 7.35 14.27
CA THR A 62 25.80 7.26 14.66
C THR A 62 26.66 8.16 13.78
N HIS A 63 27.57 8.92 14.38
CA HIS A 63 28.34 9.91 13.64
C HIS A 63 29.30 9.26 12.63
N PRO A 64 29.40 9.78 11.38
CA PRO A 64 30.22 9.21 10.32
C PRO A 64 31.72 9.17 10.67
N ALA A 65 32.24 10.21 11.34
CA ALA A 65 33.65 10.24 11.75
C ALA A 65 34.04 9.05 12.65
N LEU A 66 33.14 8.61 13.53
CA LEU A 66 33.37 7.44 14.38
C LEU A 66 33.44 6.15 13.55
N LEU A 67 32.54 6.00 12.58
CA LEU A 67 32.52 4.86 11.66
C LEU A 67 33.76 4.81 10.77
N MET A 68 34.23 5.97 10.29
CA MET A 68 35.46 6.05 9.52
C MET A 68 36.65 5.55 10.34
N VAL A 69 36.86 6.06 11.56
CA VAL A 69 37.98 5.63 12.40
C VAL A 69 37.89 4.14 12.72
N LEU A 70 36.72 3.63 13.11
CA LEU A 70 36.56 2.19 13.38
C LEU A 70 36.84 1.33 12.15
N ALA A 71 36.39 1.75 10.97
CA ALA A 71 36.68 1.05 9.73
C ALA A 71 38.18 1.03 9.41
N GLU A 72 38.91 2.13 9.62
CA GLU A 72 40.37 2.13 9.47
C GLU A 72 41.03 1.15 10.43
N LYS A 73 40.62 1.12 11.70
CA LYS A 73 41.18 0.17 12.68
C LYS A 73 40.94 -1.29 12.27
N VAL A 74 39.77 -1.60 11.70
CA VAL A 74 39.47 -2.96 11.19
C VAL A 74 40.39 -3.29 10.01
N LEU A 75 40.59 -2.36 9.07
CA LEU A 75 41.50 -2.53 7.93
C LEU A 75 42.96 -2.70 8.37
N GLU A 76 43.42 -1.92 9.35
CA GLU A 76 44.77 -2.03 9.94
C GLU A 76 45.03 -3.43 10.52
N MET A 77 44.00 -4.10 11.06
CA MET A 77 44.10 -5.47 11.56
C MET A 77 44.09 -6.54 10.47
N GLY A 78 43.97 -6.14 9.20
CA GLY A 78 43.83 -7.06 8.06
C GLY A 78 42.50 -7.81 8.05
N ALA A 79 41.46 -7.21 8.62
CA ALA A 79 40.07 -7.71 8.58
C ALA A 79 39.23 -6.90 7.57
N THR A 80 38.06 -7.41 7.21
CA THR A 80 37.17 -6.78 6.23
C THR A 80 36.02 -6.06 6.93
N PRO A 81 36.00 -4.71 7.00
CA PRO A 81 34.86 -4.00 7.56
C PRO A 81 33.68 -4.00 6.60
N VAL A 82 32.49 -4.13 7.16
CA VAL A 82 31.21 -4.00 6.47
C VAL A 82 30.33 -3.07 7.29
N ILE A 83 29.77 -2.03 6.68
CA ILE A 83 28.84 -1.13 7.37
C ILE A 83 27.43 -1.56 7.01
N GLY A 84 26.59 -1.87 8.01
CA GLY A 84 25.22 -2.30 7.72
C GLY A 84 24.24 -2.05 8.86
N ASP A 85 23.03 -1.65 8.48
CA ASP A 85 21.89 -1.55 9.39
C ASP A 85 20.59 -1.93 8.65
N SER A 86 19.48 -2.06 9.36
CA SER A 86 18.15 -1.93 8.81
C SER A 86 17.51 -0.69 9.43
N PRO A 87 17.34 0.43 8.69
CA PRO A 87 16.72 1.64 9.20
C PRO A 87 15.20 1.49 9.33
N ALA A 88 14.59 2.40 10.09
CA ALA A 88 13.13 2.47 10.18
C ALA A 88 12.54 3.16 8.93
N PHE A 89 13.27 4.14 8.38
CA PHE A 89 12.87 4.91 7.20
C PHE A 89 14.06 5.11 6.26
N GLY A 90 13.83 4.98 4.95
CA GLY A 90 14.87 5.14 3.93
C GLY A 90 15.72 3.87 3.74
N ALA A 91 16.75 3.96 2.92
CA ALA A 91 17.71 2.89 2.64
C ALA A 91 19.08 3.25 3.23
N VAL A 92 19.88 2.25 3.65
CA VAL A 92 21.22 2.48 4.22
C VAL A 92 22.09 3.32 3.27
N SER A 93 22.04 3.07 1.96
CA SER A 93 22.81 3.81 0.95
C SER A 93 22.51 5.31 0.95
N LYS A 94 21.24 5.70 1.16
CA LYS A 94 20.85 7.12 1.25
C LYS A 94 21.33 7.75 2.54
N ILE A 95 21.29 7.03 3.65
CA ILE A 95 21.79 7.50 4.95
C ILE A 95 23.31 7.71 4.87
N VAL A 96 24.05 6.75 4.29
CA VAL A 96 25.50 6.85 4.06
C VAL A 96 25.85 8.05 3.19
N ARG A 97 25.12 8.28 2.10
CA ARG A 97 25.28 9.48 1.26
C ARG A 97 25.02 10.76 2.05
N ARG A 98 23.90 10.85 2.75
CA ARG A 98 23.52 12.04 3.53
C ARG A 98 24.49 12.32 4.68
N ALA A 99 25.05 11.28 5.29
CA ALA A 99 26.04 11.38 6.34
C ALA A 99 27.47 11.68 5.83
N GLY A 100 27.67 11.82 4.51
CA GLY A 100 29.00 12.10 3.94
C GLY A 100 29.98 10.93 3.97
N LEU A 101 29.49 9.69 4.05
CA LEU A 101 30.31 8.47 4.10
C LEU A 101 30.56 7.85 2.71
N GLU A 102 29.77 8.17 1.69
CA GLU A 102 29.77 7.47 0.39
C GLU A 102 31.14 7.47 -0.30
N ASP A 103 31.81 8.63 -0.37
CA ASP A 103 33.13 8.72 -0.99
C ASP A 103 34.21 7.96 -0.19
N TYR A 104 34.10 7.98 1.15
CA TYR A 104 35.02 7.29 2.03
C TYR A 104 34.94 5.77 1.84
N VAL A 105 33.73 5.21 1.87
CA VAL A 105 33.52 3.76 1.73
C VAL A 105 33.89 3.29 0.32
N ARG A 106 33.56 4.07 -0.72
CA ARG A 106 33.90 3.75 -2.11
C ARG A 106 35.42 3.69 -2.33
N LYS A 107 36.16 4.70 -1.85
CA LYS A 107 37.63 4.77 -2.00
C LYS A 107 38.36 3.64 -1.30
N ARG A 108 37.78 3.07 -0.24
CA ARG A 108 38.37 2.00 0.58
C ARG A 108 37.80 0.61 0.28
N GLY A 109 36.87 0.50 -0.66
CA GLY A 109 36.20 -0.77 -0.98
C GLY A 109 35.40 -1.34 0.20
N ILE A 110 34.89 -0.49 1.09
CA ILE A 110 34.10 -0.92 2.26
C ILE A 110 32.67 -1.21 1.80
N GLU A 111 32.21 -2.42 2.04
CA GLU A 111 30.85 -2.84 1.68
C GLU A 111 29.82 -2.13 2.57
N VAL A 112 28.80 -1.52 1.96
CA VAL A 112 27.66 -0.94 2.65
C VAL A 112 26.43 -1.78 2.34
N ILE A 113 25.86 -2.42 3.36
CA ILE A 113 24.77 -3.38 3.19
C ILE A 113 23.50 -2.95 3.90
N GLU A 114 22.37 -3.22 3.27
CA GLU A 114 21.06 -3.27 3.92
C GLU A 114 20.93 -4.62 4.65
N LEU A 115 20.54 -4.61 5.92
CA LEU A 115 20.26 -5.84 6.69
C LEU A 115 18.88 -6.41 6.35
N ASP A 116 18.77 -6.86 5.10
CA ASP A 116 17.61 -7.50 4.46
C ASP A 116 17.71 -9.04 4.51
N LYS A 117 16.96 -9.77 3.67
CA LYS A 117 16.95 -11.24 3.59
C LYS A 117 16.68 -11.92 4.96
N PRO A 118 15.46 -11.79 5.48
CA PRO A 118 15.11 -12.27 6.82
C PRO A 118 15.17 -13.80 6.93
N VAL A 119 15.75 -14.30 8.02
CA VAL A 119 15.69 -15.68 8.50
C VAL A 119 14.87 -15.70 9.78
N ARG A 120 13.90 -16.61 9.86
CA ARG A 120 13.07 -16.78 11.07
C ARG A 120 13.86 -17.53 12.14
N ILE A 121 13.96 -16.94 13.33
CA ILE A 121 14.57 -17.54 14.51
C ILE A 121 13.61 -17.42 15.68
N ASN A 122 13.51 -18.49 16.47
CA ASN A 122 12.83 -18.47 17.75
C ASN A 122 13.80 -17.99 18.83
N ALA A 123 13.88 -16.67 19.01
CA ALA A 123 14.72 -16.02 20.01
C ALA A 123 14.12 -16.20 21.40
N LYS A 124 14.93 -16.48 22.42
CA LYS A 124 14.46 -16.80 23.78
C LYS A 124 14.84 -15.72 24.80
N CYS A 125 13.90 -15.42 25.68
CA CYS A 125 14.14 -14.66 26.92
C CYS A 125 13.38 -15.35 28.06
N GLY A 126 14.10 -15.85 29.06
CA GLY A 126 13.53 -16.73 30.09
C GLY A 126 12.86 -17.96 29.46
N THR A 127 11.61 -18.21 29.84
CA THR A 127 10.79 -19.32 29.32
C THR A 127 10.04 -18.98 28.03
N LYS A 128 10.04 -17.71 27.61
CA LYS A 128 9.28 -17.24 26.43
C LYS A 128 10.11 -17.33 25.16
N SER A 129 9.43 -17.62 24.06
CA SER A 129 10.01 -17.69 22.71
C SER A 129 9.35 -16.67 21.79
N PHE A 130 10.18 -15.91 21.08
CA PHE A 130 9.78 -14.82 20.19
C PHE A 130 10.21 -15.16 18.76
N PRO A 131 9.28 -15.30 17.81
CA PRO A 131 9.62 -15.49 16.40
C PRO A 131 10.13 -14.15 15.83
N LEU A 132 11.44 -14.05 15.64
CA LEU A 132 12.13 -12.89 15.08
C LEU A 132 12.61 -13.18 13.66
N SER A 133 12.66 -12.14 12.82
CA SER A 133 13.16 -12.21 11.46
C SER A 133 14.47 -11.44 11.36
N ILE A 134 15.58 -12.12 11.62
CA ILE A 134 16.92 -11.54 11.65
C ILE A 134 17.54 -11.65 10.25
N SER A 135 18.25 -10.61 9.81
CA SER A 135 18.92 -10.63 8.52
C SER A 135 19.95 -11.76 8.43
N ARG A 136 19.90 -12.57 7.36
CA ARG A 136 20.94 -13.59 7.09
C ARG A 136 22.33 -12.97 7.04
N LYS A 137 22.44 -11.76 6.46
CA LYS A 137 23.71 -11.04 6.34
C LYS A 137 24.37 -10.72 7.68
N VAL A 138 23.61 -10.71 8.80
CA VAL A 138 24.19 -10.56 10.14
C VAL A 138 24.81 -11.88 10.63
N MET A 139 24.21 -13.02 10.26
CA MET A 139 24.72 -14.35 10.61
C MET A 139 25.96 -14.73 9.81
N ASP A 140 26.09 -14.20 8.59
CA ASP A 140 27.22 -14.45 7.69
C ASP A 140 28.49 -13.67 8.11
N MET A 141 28.45 -12.92 9.21
CA MET A 141 29.55 -12.10 9.71
C MET A 141 30.26 -12.83 10.85
N ASP A 142 31.59 -12.80 10.83
CA ASP A 142 32.40 -13.45 11.87
C ASP A 142 32.30 -12.68 13.19
N ILE A 143 32.25 -11.34 13.11
CA ILE A 143 32.28 -10.44 14.25
C ILE A 143 31.28 -9.31 14.03
N ILE A 144 30.52 -8.98 15.08
CA ILE A 144 29.62 -7.82 15.10
C ILE A 144 30.14 -6.81 16.13
N ILE A 145 30.47 -5.61 15.67
CA ILE A 145 30.75 -4.45 16.51
C ILE A 145 29.53 -3.54 16.48
N ASN A 146 28.84 -3.44 17.61
CA ASN A 146 27.62 -2.65 17.77
C ASN A 146 27.98 -1.20 18.13
N ILE A 147 27.48 -0.23 17.37
CA ILE A 147 27.90 1.17 17.48
C ILE A 147 26.67 2.08 17.68
N PRO A 148 25.97 1.98 18.81
CA PRO A 148 24.75 2.73 19.08
C PRO A 148 25.03 4.23 19.26
N LYS A 149 24.03 5.05 18.95
CA LYS A 149 23.96 6.47 19.31
C LYS A 149 23.21 6.64 20.64
N LEU A 150 23.78 7.36 21.60
CA LEU A 150 23.07 7.69 22.84
C LEU A 150 21.97 8.72 22.57
N LYS A 151 20.72 8.36 22.84
CA LYS A 151 19.58 9.25 22.66
C LYS A 151 18.44 8.96 23.61
N ALA A 152 17.70 10.00 23.97
CA ALA A 152 16.38 9.92 24.54
C ALA A 152 15.45 9.03 23.69
N HIS A 153 14.53 8.33 24.34
CA HIS A 153 13.58 7.46 23.67
C HIS A 153 12.22 7.51 24.36
N GLY A 154 11.19 7.96 23.65
CA GLY A 154 9.85 8.08 24.21
C GLY A 154 9.29 6.78 24.79
N GLN A 155 9.70 5.60 24.33
CA GLN A 155 9.13 4.32 24.82
C GLN A 155 10.04 3.58 25.82
N LEU A 156 11.32 3.97 25.94
CA LEU A 156 12.34 3.20 26.68
C LEU A 156 13.22 4.08 27.59
N LEU A 157 12.86 5.35 27.77
CA LEU A 157 13.66 6.44 28.33
C LEU A 157 14.85 6.85 27.47
N TYR A 158 15.73 5.91 27.13
CA TYR A 158 16.85 6.14 26.22
C TYR A 158 17.12 4.91 25.34
N THR A 159 17.93 5.07 24.29
CA THR A 159 18.51 3.96 23.53
C THR A 159 20.02 3.99 23.64
N ALA A 160 20.61 2.81 23.81
CA ALA A 160 22.04 2.59 23.77
C ALA A 160 22.33 1.16 23.26
N ALA A 161 23.08 0.35 24.00
CA ALA A 161 23.70 -0.89 23.55
C ALA A 161 22.67 -1.94 23.12
N VAL A 162 21.74 -2.32 24.01
CA VAL A 162 20.78 -3.40 23.75
C VAL A 162 19.85 -3.03 22.60
N LYS A 163 19.28 -1.81 22.64
CA LYS A 163 18.25 -1.40 21.68
C LYS A 163 18.76 -1.34 20.24
N ASN A 164 20.03 -1.02 20.02
CA ASN A 164 20.58 -0.91 18.67
C ASN A 164 20.72 -2.26 17.95
N THR A 165 20.83 -3.36 18.70
CA THR A 165 20.82 -4.72 18.15
C THR A 165 19.49 -5.05 17.45
N TYR A 166 18.41 -4.34 17.78
CA TYR A 166 17.12 -4.49 17.11
C TYR A 166 17.15 -4.08 15.63
N GLY A 167 18.14 -3.28 15.23
CA GLY A 167 18.39 -2.96 13.82
C GLY A 167 18.86 -4.16 12.98
N CYS A 168 19.16 -5.32 13.61
CA CYS A 168 19.43 -6.57 12.91
C CYS A 168 18.15 -7.31 12.47
N VAL A 169 16.98 -6.90 12.99
CA VAL A 169 15.67 -7.39 12.53
C VAL A 169 15.29 -6.67 11.24
N SER A 170 14.98 -7.42 10.18
CA SER A 170 14.84 -6.86 8.83
C SER A 170 13.54 -6.06 8.62
N GLY A 171 13.70 -4.80 8.17
CA GLY A 171 12.67 -4.00 7.50
C GLY A 171 11.40 -3.70 8.32
N LYS A 172 10.24 -3.64 7.63
CA LYS A 172 8.92 -3.30 8.22
C LYS A 172 8.46 -4.28 9.31
N ARG A 173 9.08 -5.46 9.44
CA ARG A 173 8.80 -6.43 10.51
C ARG A 173 9.11 -5.89 11.90
N LYS A 174 10.02 -4.91 12.01
CA LYS A 174 10.25 -4.18 13.27
C LYS A 174 8.99 -3.45 13.74
N ALA A 175 8.24 -2.84 12.81
CA ALA A 175 6.97 -2.16 13.12
C ALA A 175 5.85 -3.15 13.48
N TRP A 176 5.87 -4.36 12.89
CA TRP A 176 4.96 -5.44 13.26
C TRP A 176 5.13 -5.89 14.71
N GLN A 177 6.35 -6.03 15.23
CA GLN A 177 6.54 -6.41 16.64
C GLN A 177 6.08 -5.31 17.61
N HIS A 178 6.17 -4.04 17.21
CA HIS A 178 5.56 -2.93 17.96
C HIS A 178 4.02 -3.01 17.95
N PHE A 179 3.41 -3.47 16.87
CA PHE A 179 1.96 -3.75 16.84
C PHE A 179 1.61 -4.95 17.74
N LYS A 180 2.36 -6.04 17.61
CA LYS A 180 2.16 -7.28 18.38
C LYS A 180 2.34 -7.08 19.89
N SER A 181 3.18 -6.14 20.31
CA SER A 181 3.34 -5.84 21.73
C SER A 181 2.05 -5.30 22.35
N ASN A 182 1.12 -4.73 21.57
CA ASN A 182 -0.18 -4.23 22.08
C ASN A 182 -0.04 -3.37 23.35
N ASP A 183 0.88 -2.40 23.32
CA ASP A 183 1.25 -1.54 24.46
C ASP A 183 1.84 -2.25 25.71
N ASP A 184 2.05 -3.57 25.67
CA ASP A 184 2.78 -4.33 26.69
C ASP A 184 4.30 -4.05 26.60
N ILE A 185 4.77 -3.21 27.53
CA ILE A 185 6.18 -2.85 27.66
C ILE A 185 7.06 -4.03 28.08
N ASP A 186 6.55 -4.90 28.96
CA ASP A 186 7.33 -6.02 29.50
C ASP A 186 7.53 -7.09 28.41
N TRP A 187 6.49 -7.39 27.63
CA TRP A 187 6.60 -8.26 26.45
C TRP A 187 7.61 -7.70 25.42
N TYR A 188 7.56 -6.39 25.18
CA TYR A 188 8.43 -5.75 24.20
C TYR A 188 9.89 -5.75 24.66
N THR A 189 10.19 -5.49 25.92
CA THR A 189 11.56 -5.54 26.44
C THR A 189 12.10 -6.96 26.52
N GLU A 190 11.28 -7.95 26.86
CA GLU A 190 11.65 -9.38 26.77
C GLU A 190 12.03 -9.76 25.33
N MET A 191 11.27 -9.29 24.34
CA MET A 191 11.58 -9.49 22.92
C MET A 191 12.91 -8.83 22.53
N LEU A 192 13.18 -7.60 22.99
CA LEU A 192 14.45 -6.92 22.75
C LEU A 192 15.64 -7.67 23.37
N LEU A 193 15.48 -8.22 24.57
CA LEU A 193 16.49 -9.04 25.23
C LEU A 193 16.68 -10.38 24.53
N ALA A 194 15.61 -11.01 24.04
CA ALA A 194 15.68 -12.20 23.20
C ALA A 194 16.47 -11.93 21.91
N ASN A 195 16.23 -10.78 21.26
CA ASN A 195 17.00 -10.33 20.10
C ASN A 195 18.48 -10.15 20.45
N TYR A 196 18.80 -9.42 21.52
CA TYR A 196 20.17 -9.22 21.99
C TYR A 196 20.89 -10.55 22.25
N ASN A 197 20.26 -11.49 22.95
CA ASN A 197 20.80 -12.83 23.22
C ASN A 197 21.02 -13.67 21.96
N THR A 198 20.36 -13.32 20.85
CA THR A 198 20.52 -13.99 19.57
C THR A 198 21.63 -13.35 18.73
N ILE A 199 21.71 -12.01 18.72
CA ILE A 199 22.73 -11.27 17.96
C ILE A 199 24.11 -11.33 18.62
N LYS A 200 24.19 -11.20 19.95
CA LYS A 200 25.42 -11.22 20.77
C LYS A 200 26.61 -10.52 20.11
N PRO A 201 26.60 -9.17 20.03
CA PRO A 201 27.75 -8.41 19.53
C PRO A 201 29.03 -8.78 20.29
N ALA A 202 30.15 -8.93 19.57
CA ALA A 202 31.44 -9.22 20.17
C ALA A 202 31.95 -8.04 21.01
N PHE A 203 31.63 -6.82 20.58
CA PHE A 203 31.97 -5.59 21.29
C PHE A 203 30.95 -4.49 20.96
N THR A 204 30.72 -3.60 21.91
CA THR A 204 29.86 -2.42 21.72
C THR A 204 30.64 -1.14 22.04
N ILE A 205 30.47 -0.12 21.20
CA ILE A 205 30.99 1.23 21.40
C ILE A 205 29.85 2.24 21.26
N VAL A 206 29.44 2.86 22.35
CA VAL A 206 28.37 3.85 22.38
C VAL A 206 28.92 5.22 21.99
N ASP A 207 28.39 5.78 20.91
CA ASP A 207 28.57 7.17 20.51
C ASP A 207 27.75 8.06 21.46
N ALA A 208 28.42 8.55 22.50
CA ALA A 208 27.92 9.54 23.45
C ALA A 208 28.76 10.83 23.40
N ILE A 209 29.41 11.13 22.27
CA ILE A 209 30.15 12.39 22.11
C ILE A 209 29.14 13.54 22.06
N MET A 210 28.22 13.43 21.11
CA MET A 210 26.96 14.17 21.11
C MET A 210 25.81 13.18 21.28
N ALA A 211 24.96 13.41 22.27
CA ALA A 211 23.72 12.67 22.49
C ALA A 211 22.51 13.47 22.01
N MET A 212 21.32 12.85 22.04
CA MET A 212 20.04 13.53 21.84
C MET A 212 19.22 13.48 23.12
N GLU A 213 18.73 14.63 23.60
CA GLU A 213 17.87 14.73 24.79
C GLU A 213 16.48 15.33 24.45
N LYS A 214 15.63 15.46 25.48
CA LYS A 214 14.22 15.93 25.48
C LYS A 214 13.25 15.01 24.75
N HIS A 215 13.49 14.75 23.47
CA HIS A 215 12.66 13.89 22.63
C HIS A 215 13.53 12.87 21.90
N GLY A 216 12.92 11.77 21.47
CA GLY A 216 13.58 10.78 20.62
C GLY A 216 12.68 9.58 20.33
N PRO A 217 13.05 8.71 19.38
CA PRO A 217 14.39 8.57 18.78
C PRO A 217 14.74 9.54 17.64
N THR A 218 13.85 10.47 17.30
CA THR A 218 14.08 11.57 16.34
C THR A 218 13.50 12.88 16.88
N GLY A 219 14.01 14.02 16.42
CA GLY A 219 13.43 15.34 16.74
C GLY A 219 13.71 15.82 18.16
N GLY A 220 14.71 15.25 18.84
CA GLY A 220 15.26 15.78 20.09
C GLY A 220 16.29 16.88 19.87
N VAL A 221 16.95 17.27 20.95
CA VAL A 221 17.96 18.33 20.96
C VAL A 221 19.36 17.72 21.14
N PRO A 222 20.34 18.08 20.30
CA PRO A 222 21.73 17.65 20.49
C PRO A 222 22.28 18.15 21.84
N ARG A 223 22.91 17.25 22.60
CA ARG A 223 23.54 17.52 23.89
C ARG A 223 24.96 17.01 23.88
N GLN A 224 25.92 17.89 24.12
CA GLN A 224 27.31 17.50 24.31
C GLN A 224 27.44 16.68 25.60
N VAL A 225 27.92 15.45 25.45
CA VAL A 225 28.20 14.53 26.57
C VAL A 225 29.71 14.22 26.63
N SER A 226 30.38 14.22 25.48
CA SER A 226 31.84 14.07 25.32
C SER A 226 32.40 12.74 25.77
N LEU A 227 31.64 11.64 25.62
CA LEU A 227 32.05 10.31 26.07
C LEU A 227 32.00 9.28 24.95
N LEU A 228 32.92 8.32 25.03
CA LEU A 228 32.84 7.06 24.30
C LEU A 228 32.85 5.95 25.35
N ILE A 229 31.81 5.11 25.32
CA ILE A 229 31.59 4.06 26.32
C ILE A 229 31.66 2.71 25.62
N GLY A 230 32.48 1.80 26.14
CA GLY A 230 32.81 0.54 25.46
C GLY A 230 32.74 -0.68 26.37
N GLY A 231 32.43 -1.84 25.79
CA GLY A 231 32.43 -3.11 26.52
C GLY A 231 31.82 -4.28 25.76
N THR A 232 31.86 -5.45 26.38
CA THR A 232 31.34 -6.72 25.81
C THR A 232 29.94 -7.07 26.29
N ASP A 233 29.51 -6.55 27.44
CA ASP A 233 28.16 -6.76 27.98
C ASP A 233 27.30 -5.50 27.77
N CYS A 234 26.33 -5.58 26.86
CA CYS A 234 25.41 -4.49 26.55
C CYS A 234 24.57 -4.05 27.75
N ILE A 235 24.25 -4.96 28.69
CA ILE A 235 23.46 -4.64 29.87
C ILE A 235 24.29 -3.84 30.88
N ALA A 236 25.55 -4.25 31.11
CA ALA A 236 26.46 -3.50 31.96
C ALA A 236 26.74 -2.09 31.40
N ILE A 237 26.86 -1.95 30.07
CA ILE A 237 26.98 -0.65 29.41
C ILE A 237 25.73 0.21 29.65
N ASP A 238 24.53 -0.31 29.39
CA ASP A 238 23.28 0.43 29.60
C ASP A 238 23.10 0.79 31.09
N ARG A 239 23.51 -0.09 32.01
CA ARG A 239 23.53 0.16 33.46
C ARG A 239 24.47 1.31 33.85
N VAL A 240 25.66 1.36 33.26
CA VAL A 240 26.62 2.47 33.47
C VAL A 240 26.04 3.77 32.91
N ILE A 241 25.43 3.73 31.72
CA ILE A 241 24.77 4.89 31.12
C ILE A 241 23.64 5.41 32.00
N SER A 242 22.85 4.54 32.65
CA SER A 242 21.80 5.02 33.56
C SER A 242 22.36 5.80 34.75
N GLU A 243 23.52 5.42 35.29
CA GLU A 243 24.21 6.21 36.33
C GLU A 243 24.72 7.55 35.81
N ILE A 244 25.34 7.55 34.61
CA ILE A 244 25.85 8.75 33.95
C ILE A 244 24.71 9.74 33.74
N LEU A 245 23.55 9.29 33.27
CA LEU A 245 22.38 10.16 33.06
C LEU A 245 21.62 10.50 34.34
N ASN A 246 22.08 10.02 35.51
CA ASN A 246 21.44 10.19 36.81
C ASN A 246 19.98 9.66 36.83
N VAL A 247 19.75 8.49 36.24
CA VAL A 247 18.44 7.85 36.12
C VAL A 247 18.45 6.54 36.89
N LYS A 248 17.43 6.34 37.73
CA LYS A 248 17.27 5.10 38.49
C LYS A 248 17.16 3.93 37.50
N HIS A 249 18.10 2.98 37.54
CA HIS A 249 18.12 1.85 36.60
C HIS A 249 16.79 1.06 36.57
N SER A 250 16.06 0.99 37.70
CA SER A 250 14.75 0.32 37.77
C SER A 250 13.62 1.02 36.99
N SER A 251 13.79 2.29 36.59
CA SER A 251 12.83 2.99 35.71
C SER A 251 13.12 2.79 34.23
N VAL A 252 14.30 2.26 33.88
CA VAL A 252 14.67 1.93 32.50
C VAL A 252 14.08 0.56 32.16
N PRO A 253 13.10 0.47 31.22
CA PRO A 253 12.38 -0.78 30.99
C PRO A 253 13.28 -1.96 30.64
N ILE A 254 14.30 -1.75 29.81
CA ILE A 254 15.26 -2.81 29.42
C ILE A 254 16.02 -3.35 30.64
N LEU A 255 16.54 -2.47 31.51
CA LEU A 255 17.31 -2.88 32.68
C LEU A 255 16.43 -3.58 33.72
N LYS A 256 15.21 -3.08 33.94
CA LYS A 256 14.22 -3.72 34.80
C LYS A 256 13.95 -5.16 34.34
N THR A 257 13.65 -5.36 33.06
CA THR A 257 13.37 -6.70 32.52
C THR A 257 14.61 -7.59 32.53
N ALA A 258 15.79 -7.05 32.23
CA ALA A 258 17.04 -7.81 32.29
C ALA A 258 17.36 -8.29 33.71
N GLN A 259 17.05 -7.49 34.74
CA GLN A 259 17.23 -7.87 36.13
C GLN A 259 16.29 -9.03 36.51
N LEU A 260 15.03 -8.99 36.07
CA LEU A 260 14.05 -10.05 36.32
C LEU A 260 14.48 -11.41 35.72
N HIS A 261 15.15 -11.38 34.56
CA HIS A 261 15.59 -12.58 33.85
C HIS A 261 17.08 -12.94 34.11
N ASN A 262 17.78 -12.22 35.00
CA ASN A 262 19.21 -12.38 35.27
C ASN A 262 20.09 -12.34 33.99
N ILE A 263 19.80 -11.42 33.08
CA ILE A 263 20.54 -11.26 31.82
C ILE A 263 21.55 -10.10 32.00
N GLY A 264 22.84 -10.42 31.87
CA GLY A 264 23.95 -9.47 31.98
C GLY A 264 24.19 -8.95 33.40
N GLU A 265 25.30 -8.26 33.61
CA GLU A 265 25.66 -7.72 34.92
C GLU A 265 25.09 -6.30 35.12
N GLN A 266 24.48 -6.05 36.28
CA GLN A 266 23.92 -4.76 36.66
C GLN A 266 24.39 -4.26 38.04
N ASP A 267 25.01 -5.14 38.81
CA ASP A 267 25.63 -4.81 40.09
C ASP A 267 26.92 -4.02 39.84
N LEU A 268 26.89 -2.72 40.12
CA LEU A 268 28.04 -1.84 39.91
C LEU A 268 29.29 -2.29 40.68
N SER A 269 29.14 -3.04 41.78
CA SER A 269 30.30 -3.57 42.53
C SER A 269 31.04 -4.68 41.78
N LYS A 270 30.38 -5.32 40.81
CA LYS A 270 30.93 -6.38 39.94
C LYS A 270 31.28 -5.87 38.54
N ILE A 271 30.92 -4.63 38.23
CA ILE A 271 31.31 -3.96 36.99
C ILE A 271 32.61 -3.20 37.22
N ASN A 272 33.69 -3.67 36.61
CA ASN A 272 34.96 -2.95 36.59
C ASN A 272 34.87 -1.79 35.59
N ILE A 273 34.75 -0.57 36.11
CA ILE A 273 34.73 0.66 35.30
C ILE A 273 36.16 1.16 35.10
N VAL A 274 36.59 1.24 33.84
CA VAL A 274 37.96 1.65 33.47
C VAL A 274 37.93 3.00 32.74
N GLY A 275 38.88 3.88 33.06
CA GLY A 275 38.97 5.23 32.49
C GLY A 275 38.45 6.30 33.44
N GLU A 276 37.52 7.13 32.98
CA GLU A 276 36.93 8.21 33.77
C GLU A 276 36.09 7.65 34.93
N SER A 277 36.17 8.30 36.10
CA SER A 277 35.37 7.90 37.26
C SER A 277 33.90 8.28 37.06
N MET A 278 32.98 7.45 37.54
CA MET A 278 31.53 7.66 37.41
C MET A 278 31.08 9.03 37.92
N SER A 279 31.66 9.53 39.01
CA SER A 279 31.34 10.85 39.57
C SER A 279 31.76 12.00 38.67
N SER A 280 32.85 11.86 37.91
CA SER A 280 33.38 12.93 37.03
C SER A 280 32.61 13.10 35.73
N VAL A 281 31.83 12.09 35.33
CA VAL A 281 31.10 12.06 34.06
C VAL A 281 29.58 12.14 34.24
N LYS A 282 29.10 12.21 35.48
CA LYS A 282 27.67 12.23 35.79
C LYS A 282 27.01 13.53 35.31
N ILE A 283 25.85 13.41 34.69
CA ILE A 283 25.06 14.48 34.09
C ILE A 283 23.74 14.56 34.84
N TYR A 284 23.59 15.62 35.64
CA TYR A 284 22.42 15.79 36.50
C TYR A 284 21.24 16.45 35.79
N ASP A 285 21.50 17.15 34.68
CA ASP A 285 20.55 18.00 33.95
C ASP A 285 20.13 17.39 32.60
N PHE A 286 20.46 16.13 32.32
CA PHE A 286 20.06 15.48 31.06
C PHE A 286 18.54 15.31 31.01
N VAL A 287 17.89 15.88 30.00
CA VAL A 287 16.43 15.91 29.96
C VAL A 287 15.87 14.67 29.25
N LEU A 288 15.21 13.79 30.01
CA LEU A 288 14.53 12.62 29.43
C LEU A 288 13.06 12.91 29.05
N PRO A 289 12.53 12.20 28.03
CA PRO A 289 11.13 12.30 27.66
C PRO A 289 10.23 11.63 28.70
N LYS A 290 8.97 12.05 28.74
CA LYS A 290 7.91 11.25 29.38
C LYS A 290 7.68 9.98 28.55
N LEU A 291 7.53 8.85 29.24
CA LEU A 291 7.25 7.58 28.58
C LEU A 291 5.89 7.63 27.86
N ILE A 292 5.88 7.15 26.62
CA ILE A 292 4.70 6.95 25.80
C ILE A 292 4.50 5.45 25.54
N PRO A 293 3.27 5.02 25.24
CA PRO A 293 2.98 3.62 24.91
C PRO A 293 3.83 3.05 23.76
N VAL A 294 4.12 1.75 23.84
CA VAL A 294 5.05 1.03 22.96
C VAL A 294 4.43 0.66 21.62
N GLY A 295 3.13 0.42 21.62
CA GLY A 295 2.32 0.17 20.45
C GLY A 295 2.18 1.42 19.59
N PHE A 296 2.21 1.21 18.27
CA PHE A 296 1.93 2.28 17.33
C PHE A 296 0.43 2.56 17.30
N ASN A 297 -0.03 3.46 18.17
CA ASN A 297 -1.37 4.01 18.07
C ASN A 297 -1.48 4.88 16.80
N ILE A 298 -2.29 4.44 15.84
CA ILE A 298 -2.49 5.07 14.53
C ILE A 298 -2.84 6.56 14.64
N PHE A 299 -3.64 6.97 15.63
CA PHE A 299 -3.99 8.38 15.85
C PHE A 299 -2.77 9.24 16.19
N ARG A 300 -1.78 8.68 16.89
CA ARG A 300 -0.56 9.37 17.31
C ARG A 300 0.45 9.50 16.16
N VAL A 301 0.50 8.50 15.27
CA VAL A 301 1.28 8.54 14.01
C VAL A 301 0.65 9.53 13.03
N ALA A 302 -0.67 9.52 12.85
CA ALA A 302 -1.40 10.47 12.02
C ALA A 302 -1.22 11.92 12.49
N LYS A 303 -1.27 12.18 13.81
CA LYS A 303 -1.01 13.51 14.39
C LYS A 303 0.43 14.00 14.17
N SER A 304 1.41 13.09 14.19
CA SER A 304 2.82 13.41 13.90
C SER A 304 3.03 13.73 12.41
N LEU A 305 2.38 12.98 11.52
CA LEU A 305 2.37 13.23 10.07
C LEU A 305 1.71 14.58 9.74
N ALA A 306 0.56 14.90 10.35
CA ALA A 306 -0.12 16.18 10.18
C ALA A 306 0.76 17.38 10.58
N LYS A 307 1.52 17.25 11.68
CA LYS A 307 2.46 18.30 12.16
C LYS A 307 3.67 18.47 11.24
N HIS A 308 4.14 17.38 10.61
CA HIS A 308 5.25 17.39 9.66
C HIS A 308 4.86 17.94 8.28
N PHE A 309 3.60 17.80 7.90
CA PHE A 309 3.05 18.35 6.65
C PHE A 309 2.83 19.87 6.73
N TRP A 310 2.44 20.41 7.88
CA TRP A 310 2.23 21.86 8.05
C TRP A 310 3.51 22.71 7.88
N LEU A 311 4.70 22.14 8.18
CA LEU A 311 5.99 22.85 8.10
C LEU A 311 6.71 22.70 6.74
N LYS A 312 6.30 21.78 5.87
CA LYS A 312 7.01 21.47 4.61
C LYS A 312 6.39 22.08 3.35
N SER A 313 5.24 22.74 3.46
CA SER A 313 4.47 23.24 2.32
C SER A 313 5.12 24.38 1.54
N PHE A 314 6.21 24.99 2.03
CA PHE A 314 6.81 26.15 1.37
C PHE A 314 7.99 25.81 0.43
N ALA A 315 8.67 24.67 0.60
CA ALA A 315 9.95 24.41 -0.09
C ALA A 315 9.87 23.37 -1.23
N LYS A 316 8.80 22.57 -1.32
CA LYS A 316 8.73 21.41 -2.24
C LYS A 316 8.30 21.71 -3.67
N ALA A 317 7.65 22.85 -3.91
CA ALA A 317 7.12 23.19 -5.24
C ALA A 317 8.23 23.38 -6.30
N ILE A 318 9.44 23.79 -5.88
CA ILE A 318 10.53 24.15 -6.79
C ILE A 318 11.41 22.93 -7.19
N PHE A 319 11.49 21.90 -6.34
CA PHE A 319 12.43 20.77 -6.56
C PHE A 319 11.85 19.64 -7.43
N LEU A 320 10.53 19.48 -7.44
CA LEU A 320 9.84 18.46 -8.26
C LEU A 320 9.95 18.72 -9.77
N LEU A 321 10.12 19.98 -10.18
CA LEU A 321 10.29 20.39 -11.58
C LEU A 321 11.67 20.01 -12.17
N LEU A 322 12.68 19.78 -11.32
CA LEU A 322 14.07 19.52 -11.77
C LEU A 322 14.45 18.04 -11.75
N ALA A 323 13.74 17.20 -10.97
CA ALA A 323 14.09 15.78 -10.81
C ALA A 323 13.52 14.86 -11.92
N PHE A 324 12.57 15.33 -12.72
CA PHE A 324 11.90 14.52 -13.73
C PHE A 324 12.73 14.24 -15.00
N SER A 325 13.80 15.02 -15.26
CA SER A 325 14.58 14.90 -16.51
C SER A 325 15.75 13.91 -16.47
N LEU A 326 16.13 13.37 -15.30
CA LEU A 326 17.39 12.62 -15.15
C LEU A 326 17.25 11.10 -14.94
N GLN A 327 16.03 10.58 -14.78
CA GLN A 327 15.81 9.21 -14.29
C GLN A 327 15.57 8.16 -15.38
N TYR A 328 15.67 8.53 -16.66
CA TYR A 328 15.27 7.67 -17.79
C TYR A 328 16.36 6.77 -18.38
N SER A 329 17.60 6.78 -17.88
CA SER A 329 18.72 6.08 -18.54
C SER A 329 19.21 4.77 -17.90
N LEU A 330 18.62 4.30 -16.79
CA LEU A 330 19.22 3.17 -16.03
C LEU A 330 18.26 2.06 -15.58
N TYR A 331 17.02 2.02 -16.08
CA TYR A 331 16.06 0.93 -15.79
C TYR A 331 15.83 0.07 -17.03
N ALA A 332 16.85 -0.70 -17.42
CA ALA A 332 16.68 -1.89 -18.23
C ALA A 332 17.41 -3.03 -17.51
N SER A 333 16.74 -4.18 -17.40
CA SER A 333 17.20 -5.46 -16.82
C SER A 333 17.08 -5.65 -15.29
N THR A 334 15.86 -5.85 -14.79
CA THR A 334 15.52 -6.93 -13.83
C THR A 334 14.04 -7.23 -13.95
N GLU A 335 13.66 -8.45 -14.33
CA GLU A 335 12.28 -8.93 -14.25
C GLU A 335 11.81 -8.85 -12.78
N ILE A 336 10.85 -7.96 -12.52
CA ILE A 336 10.16 -7.89 -11.23
C ILE A 336 9.10 -8.99 -11.25
N ASP A 337 9.41 -10.12 -10.65
CA ASP A 337 8.51 -11.25 -10.50
C ASP A 337 7.44 -10.92 -9.43
N ARG A 338 6.42 -10.13 -9.81
CA ARG A 338 5.34 -9.60 -8.95
C ARG A 338 4.35 -10.66 -8.47
N LEU A 339 4.36 -11.84 -9.09
CA LEU A 339 3.57 -12.99 -8.69
C LEU A 339 4.04 -13.63 -7.35
N LYS A 340 5.20 -13.25 -6.81
CA LYS A 340 5.78 -13.90 -5.61
C LYS A 340 4.92 -13.82 -4.34
N ASN A 341 3.99 -12.86 -4.24
CA ASN A 341 3.10 -12.74 -3.08
C ASN A 341 1.70 -13.28 -3.35
N PHE A 342 1.26 -13.43 -4.61
CA PHE A 342 -0.06 -14.02 -4.86
C PHE A 342 0.02 -15.55 -4.65
N PRO A 343 -0.87 -16.17 -3.85
CA PRO A 343 -0.79 -17.61 -3.62
C PRO A 343 -0.88 -18.40 -4.92
N ALA A 344 -0.01 -19.39 -5.10
CA ALA A 344 0.00 -20.26 -6.27
C ALA A 344 -1.28 -21.10 -6.42
N GLN A 345 -2.07 -21.22 -5.35
CA GLN A 345 -3.37 -21.89 -5.34
C GLN A 345 -4.39 -21.05 -4.59
N VAL A 346 -5.42 -20.64 -5.31
CA VAL A 346 -6.58 -19.92 -4.79
C VAL A 346 -7.86 -20.64 -5.22
N THR A 347 -8.90 -20.54 -4.41
CA THR A 347 -10.24 -21.05 -4.69
C THR A 347 -11.26 -19.91 -4.59
N PRO A 348 -12.46 -20.05 -5.18
CA PRO A 348 -13.54 -19.11 -4.94
C PRO A 348 -13.74 -18.88 -3.43
N ASP A 349 -14.08 -17.65 -3.07
CA ASP A 349 -14.21 -17.09 -1.71
C ASP A 349 -12.90 -16.83 -0.94
N ASP A 350 -11.74 -17.18 -1.49
CA ASP A 350 -10.47 -16.74 -0.90
C ASP A 350 -10.35 -15.21 -0.99
N ILE A 351 -9.98 -14.59 0.14
CA ILE A 351 -9.63 -13.17 0.20
C ILE A 351 -8.14 -13.07 0.43
N ILE A 352 -7.41 -12.46 -0.51
CA ILE A 352 -5.97 -12.31 -0.46
C ILE A 352 -5.64 -10.87 -0.08
N HIS A 353 -4.90 -10.67 1.00
CA HIS A 353 -4.29 -9.38 1.29
C HIS A 353 -3.01 -9.24 0.47
N ILE A 354 -3.09 -8.50 -0.63
CA ILE A 354 -2.05 -8.44 -1.67
C ILE A 354 -0.68 -7.99 -1.14
N PRO A 355 -0.58 -6.97 -0.26
CA PRO A 355 0.72 -6.56 0.27
C PRO A 355 1.46 -7.65 1.08
N THR A 356 0.76 -8.65 1.63
CA THR A 356 1.38 -9.75 2.38
C THR A 356 1.33 -11.09 1.67
N GLY A 357 0.41 -11.27 0.72
CA GLY A 357 0.15 -12.55 0.08
C GLY A 357 -0.62 -13.56 0.93
N GLU A 358 -1.15 -13.14 2.08
CA GLU A 358 -1.84 -14.05 3.00
C GLU A 358 -3.34 -14.12 2.70
N LYS A 359 -3.89 -15.33 2.79
CA LYS A 359 -5.34 -15.55 2.82
C LYS A 359 -5.89 -15.02 4.14
N VAL A 360 -6.91 -14.16 4.07
CA VAL A 360 -7.61 -13.58 5.21
C VAL A 360 -9.07 -13.98 5.19
N GLN A 361 -9.72 -13.97 6.36
CA GLN A 361 -11.15 -14.17 6.45
C GLN A 361 -11.89 -12.85 6.32
N PHE A 362 -13.11 -12.87 5.77
CA PHE A 362 -13.97 -11.67 5.68
C PHE A 362 -14.13 -10.96 7.04
N SER A 363 -14.30 -11.73 8.12
CA SER A 363 -14.39 -11.23 9.50
C SER A 363 -13.16 -10.41 9.95
N SER A 364 -12.01 -10.62 9.33
CA SER A 364 -10.79 -9.87 9.63
C SER A 364 -10.74 -8.51 8.92
N LEU A 365 -11.53 -8.32 7.84
CA LEU A 365 -11.61 -7.05 7.11
C LEU A 365 -12.28 -5.95 7.94
N ASN A 366 -13.05 -6.33 8.96
CA ASN A 366 -13.75 -5.47 9.91
C ASN A 366 -12.89 -4.30 10.45
N ASN A 367 -11.66 -4.62 10.83
CA ASN A 367 -10.72 -3.65 11.39
C ASN A 367 -10.27 -2.63 10.34
N PHE A 368 -10.15 -3.05 9.08
CA PHE A 368 -9.75 -2.20 7.97
C PHE A 368 -10.88 -1.23 7.58
N PHE A 369 -12.12 -1.73 7.47
CA PHE A 369 -13.29 -0.91 7.10
C PHE A 369 -13.59 0.19 8.13
N SER A 370 -13.31 -0.10 9.41
CA SER A 370 -13.51 0.86 10.50
C SER A 370 -12.58 2.07 10.41
N CYS A 371 -11.38 1.91 9.87
CA CYS A 371 -10.33 2.93 9.85
C CYS A 371 -10.31 3.84 8.61
N VAL A 372 -11.20 3.61 7.63
CA VAL A 372 -11.22 4.36 6.36
C VAL A 372 -12.50 5.15 6.15
N SER A 373 -12.43 6.25 5.39
CA SER A 373 -13.61 7.02 5.01
C SER A 373 -14.24 6.49 3.72
N ILE A 374 -13.46 5.82 2.88
CA ILE A 374 -13.87 5.33 1.57
C ILE A 374 -13.47 3.87 1.42
N LEU A 375 -14.38 3.06 0.89
CA LEU A 375 -14.09 1.66 0.53
C LEU A 375 -14.45 1.46 -0.94
N TYR A 376 -13.46 1.16 -1.77
CA TYR A 376 -13.68 0.82 -3.16
C TYR A 376 -13.88 -0.68 -3.28
N VAL A 377 -14.98 -1.10 -3.91
CA VAL A 377 -15.30 -2.50 -4.15
C VAL A 377 -15.51 -2.72 -5.64
N GLY A 378 -14.46 -3.26 -6.25
CA GLY A 378 -14.38 -3.60 -7.65
C GLY A 378 -15.26 -4.77 -8.03
N GLU A 379 -15.69 -4.80 -9.28
CA GLU A 379 -16.49 -5.88 -9.85
C GLU A 379 -16.15 -6.16 -11.32
N ALA A 380 -16.56 -7.35 -11.78
CA ALA A 380 -16.69 -7.70 -13.18
C ALA A 380 -18.18 -7.64 -13.57
N HIS A 381 -18.53 -6.79 -14.54
CA HIS A 381 -19.92 -6.31 -14.77
C HIS A 381 -20.98 -7.36 -15.03
N ALA A 382 -20.60 -8.51 -15.59
CA ALA A 382 -21.52 -9.61 -15.87
C ALA A 382 -21.53 -10.66 -14.74
N ASN A 383 -20.61 -10.60 -13.79
CA ASN A 383 -20.34 -11.65 -12.84
C ASN A 383 -21.20 -11.48 -11.58
N ARG A 384 -22.18 -12.37 -11.42
CA ARG A 384 -23.09 -12.37 -10.27
C ARG A 384 -22.36 -12.49 -8.92
N ALA A 385 -21.29 -13.28 -8.84
CA ALA A 385 -20.53 -13.45 -7.60
C ALA A 385 -19.79 -12.16 -7.20
N SER A 386 -19.32 -11.36 -8.16
CA SER A 386 -18.76 -10.03 -7.89
C SER A 386 -19.77 -9.08 -7.23
N HIS A 387 -21.01 -9.07 -7.71
CA HIS A 387 -22.07 -8.26 -7.09
C HIS A 387 -22.53 -8.80 -5.73
N GLN A 388 -22.43 -10.11 -5.50
CA GLN A 388 -22.66 -10.68 -4.17
C GLN A 388 -21.61 -10.21 -3.15
N VAL A 389 -20.34 -10.09 -3.56
CA VAL A 389 -19.28 -9.49 -2.72
C VAL A 389 -19.64 -8.04 -2.37
N GLN A 390 -20.04 -7.22 -3.35
CA GLN A 390 -20.49 -5.84 -3.11
C GLN A 390 -21.64 -5.77 -2.10
N LEU A 391 -22.67 -6.63 -2.27
CA LEU A 391 -23.79 -6.71 -1.34
C LEU A 391 -23.34 -7.14 0.07
N GLN A 392 -22.44 -8.11 0.18
CA GLN A 392 -21.92 -8.59 1.47
C GLN A 392 -21.17 -7.49 2.21
N VAL A 393 -20.31 -6.74 1.50
CA VAL A 393 -19.59 -5.59 2.07
C VAL A 393 -20.57 -4.49 2.49
N LEU A 394 -21.59 -4.19 1.68
CA LEU A 394 -22.63 -3.21 2.00
C LEU A 394 -23.41 -3.58 3.26
N LYS A 395 -23.90 -4.82 3.35
CA LYS A 395 -24.63 -5.32 4.51
C LYS A 395 -23.78 -5.22 5.77
N TYR A 396 -22.52 -5.63 5.68
CA TYR A 396 -21.58 -5.54 6.80
C TYR A 396 -21.36 -4.09 7.25
N CYS A 397 -21.10 -3.17 6.31
CA CYS A 397 -20.92 -1.75 6.61
C CYS A 397 -22.18 -1.15 7.24
N TYR A 398 -23.37 -1.53 6.77
CA TYR A 398 -24.62 -1.09 7.37
C TYR A 398 -24.80 -1.62 8.80
N GLU A 399 -24.55 -2.91 9.04
CA GLU A 399 -24.58 -3.50 10.39
C GLU A 399 -23.65 -2.76 11.35
N LYS A 400 -22.48 -2.32 10.86
CA LYS A 400 -21.46 -1.68 11.69
C LYS A 400 -21.66 -0.18 11.91
N PHE A 401 -22.10 0.53 10.87
CA PHE A 401 -22.11 2.00 10.84
C PHE A 401 -23.53 2.59 10.69
N GLY A 402 -24.55 1.74 10.54
CA GLY A 402 -25.95 2.16 10.34
C GLY A 402 -26.11 3.08 9.14
N ASN A 403 -26.89 4.15 9.31
CA ASN A 403 -27.16 5.15 8.27
C ASN A 403 -26.00 6.11 8.00
N ASN A 404 -24.86 5.94 8.68
CA ASN A 404 -23.66 6.77 8.46
C ASN A 404 -22.83 6.32 7.25
N ILE A 405 -23.49 5.72 6.27
CA ILE A 405 -22.89 5.29 5.01
C ILE A 405 -23.65 5.85 3.81
N ALA A 406 -22.98 5.87 2.67
CA ALA A 406 -23.56 6.07 1.34
C ALA A 406 -22.90 5.11 0.36
N VAL A 407 -23.55 4.86 -0.77
CA VAL A 407 -23.02 4.03 -1.85
C VAL A 407 -22.87 4.88 -3.10
N GLY A 408 -21.71 4.90 -3.74
CA GLY A 408 -21.53 5.44 -5.07
C GLY A 408 -21.50 4.31 -6.09
N MET A 409 -22.23 4.43 -7.19
CA MET A 409 -22.32 3.42 -8.25
C MET A 409 -21.92 4.02 -9.61
N GLU A 410 -20.95 3.39 -10.27
CA GLU A 410 -20.51 3.73 -11.63
C GLU A 410 -21.66 3.63 -12.66
N MET A 411 -22.60 2.72 -12.43
CA MET A 411 -23.65 2.34 -13.36
C MET A 411 -24.65 3.45 -13.66
N PHE A 412 -24.66 4.49 -12.84
CA PHE A 412 -25.55 5.63 -13.00
C PHE A 412 -24.77 6.89 -13.34
N THR A 413 -25.25 7.59 -14.38
CA THR A 413 -24.75 8.91 -14.74
C THR A 413 -25.45 10.01 -13.93
N ARG A 414 -24.72 11.09 -13.60
CA ARG A 414 -25.18 12.14 -12.68
C ARG A 414 -26.57 12.72 -12.97
N GLN A 415 -26.96 12.80 -14.25
CA GLN A 415 -28.25 13.37 -14.65
C GLN A 415 -29.46 12.59 -14.11
N TYR A 416 -29.26 11.33 -13.72
CA TYR A 416 -30.32 10.47 -13.19
C TYR A 416 -30.38 10.43 -11.65
N GLN A 417 -29.58 11.24 -10.95
CA GLN A 417 -29.59 11.31 -9.48
C GLN A 417 -31.00 11.51 -8.89
N PRO A 418 -31.87 12.39 -9.42
CA PRO A 418 -33.21 12.56 -8.85
C PRO A 418 -34.07 11.28 -8.86
N PHE A 419 -33.93 10.44 -9.88
CA PHE A 419 -34.69 9.18 -9.98
C PHE A 419 -34.13 8.10 -9.05
N LEU A 420 -32.83 8.12 -8.79
CA LEU A 420 -32.22 7.29 -7.73
C LEU A 420 -32.74 7.71 -6.35
N ASP A 421 -32.80 9.01 -6.08
CA ASP A 421 -33.29 9.51 -4.81
C ASP A 421 -34.76 9.11 -4.59
N GLN A 422 -35.61 9.22 -5.62
CA GLN A 422 -37.00 8.75 -5.60
C GLN A 422 -37.10 7.23 -5.38
N TRP A 423 -36.24 6.44 -6.02
CA TRP A 423 -36.18 4.99 -5.82
C TRP A 423 -35.85 4.64 -4.36
N ILE A 424 -34.82 5.26 -3.79
CA ILE A 424 -34.41 5.04 -2.39
C ILE A 424 -35.49 5.54 -1.42
N ALA A 425 -36.13 6.68 -1.71
CA ALA A 425 -37.26 7.21 -0.95
C ALA A 425 -38.48 6.28 -1.01
N GLY A 426 -38.58 5.45 -2.04
CA GLY A 426 -39.65 4.49 -2.24
C GLY A 426 -40.87 5.09 -2.95
N GLU A 427 -40.67 6.20 -3.66
CA GLU A 427 -41.70 7.00 -4.34
C GLU A 427 -42.03 6.48 -5.74
N THR A 428 -41.22 5.54 -6.26
CA THR A 428 -41.40 4.92 -7.57
C THR A 428 -41.32 3.38 -7.48
N ASP A 429 -41.83 2.70 -8.51
CA ASP A 429 -41.74 1.25 -8.68
C ASP A 429 -40.55 0.87 -9.58
N GLU A 430 -40.22 -0.43 -9.61
CA GLU A 430 -39.04 -0.92 -10.32
C GLU A 430 -39.11 -0.67 -11.82
N LYS A 431 -40.29 -0.87 -12.41
CA LYS A 431 -40.47 -0.69 -13.85
C LYS A 431 -40.22 0.77 -14.22
N LYS A 432 -40.85 1.70 -13.49
CA LYS A 432 -40.72 3.13 -13.73
C LYS A 432 -39.29 3.63 -13.47
N PHE A 433 -38.64 3.13 -12.42
CA PHE A 433 -37.24 3.42 -12.14
C PHE A 433 -36.29 3.02 -13.28
N LEU A 434 -36.47 1.83 -13.86
CA LEU A 434 -35.64 1.36 -14.99
C LEU A 434 -35.89 2.18 -16.26
N GLU A 435 -37.13 2.61 -16.49
CA GLU A 435 -37.48 3.50 -17.59
C GLU A 435 -36.83 4.88 -17.42
N ASP A 436 -36.96 5.50 -16.24
CA ASP A 436 -36.49 6.87 -15.97
C ASP A 436 -34.95 7.00 -15.91
N THR A 437 -34.28 5.93 -15.45
CA THR A 437 -32.81 5.86 -15.48
C THR A 437 -32.26 5.38 -16.82
N HIS A 438 -33.13 4.97 -17.74
CA HIS A 438 -32.77 4.36 -19.02
C HIS A 438 -31.77 3.20 -18.85
N TRP A 439 -31.93 2.38 -17.81
CA TRP A 439 -30.95 1.38 -17.35
C TRP A 439 -30.31 0.57 -18.48
N TYR A 440 -31.12 -0.04 -19.35
CA TYR A 440 -30.60 -0.90 -20.43
C TYR A 440 -29.91 -0.13 -21.55
N LYS A 441 -30.28 1.13 -21.79
CA LYS A 441 -29.61 2.00 -22.76
C LYS A 441 -28.32 2.59 -22.20
N GLU A 442 -28.31 2.95 -20.93
CA GLU A 442 -27.19 3.62 -20.27
C GLU A 442 -26.15 2.64 -19.75
N TRP A 443 -26.55 1.59 -19.04
CA TRP A 443 -25.63 0.59 -18.50
C TRP A 443 -25.50 -0.66 -19.36
N GLY A 444 -26.61 -1.23 -19.84
CA GLY A 444 -26.61 -2.34 -20.79
C GLY A 444 -26.43 -3.76 -20.20
N TYR A 445 -26.19 -3.88 -18.89
CA TYR A 445 -26.15 -5.18 -18.18
C TYR A 445 -27.49 -5.55 -17.55
N GLU A 446 -27.66 -6.82 -17.20
CA GLU A 446 -28.88 -7.33 -16.58
C GLU A 446 -29.12 -6.66 -15.21
N TYR A 447 -30.31 -6.06 -15.03
CA TYR A 447 -30.64 -5.36 -13.79
C TYR A 447 -30.61 -6.28 -12.55
N ASN A 448 -30.97 -7.57 -12.71
CA ASN A 448 -31.04 -8.52 -11.60
C ASN A 448 -29.68 -8.78 -10.92
N LEU A 449 -28.57 -8.48 -11.59
CA LEU A 449 -27.24 -8.54 -11.01
C LEU A 449 -27.06 -7.49 -9.89
N TYR A 450 -27.64 -6.29 -10.09
CA TYR A 450 -27.51 -5.14 -9.21
C TYR A 450 -28.71 -4.93 -8.29
N LYS A 451 -29.88 -5.48 -8.67
CA LYS A 451 -31.14 -5.37 -7.93
C LYS A 451 -30.99 -5.68 -6.42
N PRO A 452 -30.29 -6.74 -5.96
CA PRO A 452 -30.13 -6.99 -4.53
C PRO A 452 -29.44 -5.86 -3.75
N ILE A 453 -28.50 -5.15 -4.38
CA ILE A 453 -27.79 -4.00 -3.79
C ILE A 453 -28.76 -2.83 -3.67
N LEU A 454 -29.49 -2.52 -4.74
CA LEU A 454 -30.45 -1.41 -4.81
C LEU A 454 -31.66 -1.61 -3.91
N ASP A 455 -32.18 -2.83 -3.81
CA ASP A 455 -33.26 -3.20 -2.91
C ASP A 455 -32.83 -3.02 -1.45
N PHE A 456 -31.63 -3.48 -1.10
CA PHE A 456 -31.10 -3.31 0.26
C PHE A 456 -30.88 -1.83 0.60
N ALA A 457 -30.34 -1.05 -0.33
CA ALA A 457 -30.18 0.39 -0.15
C ALA A 457 -31.54 1.10 0.03
N ARG A 458 -32.55 0.73 -0.76
CA ARG A 458 -33.93 1.25 -0.63
C ARG A 458 -34.56 0.87 0.70
N GLU A 459 -34.45 -0.39 1.11
CA GLU A 459 -35.00 -0.90 2.38
C GLU A 459 -34.40 -0.15 3.57
N LYS A 460 -33.09 0.09 3.54
CA LYS A 460 -32.35 0.74 4.63
C LYS A 460 -32.22 2.25 4.49
N LYS A 461 -32.79 2.85 3.44
CA LYS A 461 -32.69 4.29 3.14
C LYS A 461 -31.24 4.77 3.06
N ILE A 462 -30.36 3.96 2.48
CA ILE A 462 -28.95 4.31 2.25
C ILE A 462 -28.88 5.14 0.96
N PRO A 463 -28.30 6.36 1.00
CA PRO A 463 -28.13 7.17 -0.21
C PRO A 463 -27.29 6.46 -1.27
N VAL A 464 -27.73 6.53 -2.53
CA VAL A 464 -27.01 5.99 -3.69
C VAL A 464 -26.65 7.12 -4.65
N LEU A 465 -25.38 7.28 -4.95
CA LEU A 465 -24.85 8.35 -5.79
C LEU A 465 -24.58 7.86 -7.21
N ALA A 466 -25.06 8.61 -8.19
CA ALA A 466 -24.73 8.44 -9.60
C ALA A 466 -23.36 9.02 -9.91
N LEU A 467 -22.36 8.16 -10.07
CA LEU A 467 -20.97 8.60 -10.16
C LEU A 467 -20.58 9.10 -11.55
N ASN A 468 -21.07 8.47 -12.61
CA ASN A 468 -20.42 8.51 -13.91
C ASN A 468 -20.85 9.69 -14.79
N ALA A 469 -20.08 9.95 -15.85
CA ALA A 469 -20.32 11.02 -16.80
C ALA A 469 -21.50 10.68 -17.75
N PRO A 470 -22.28 11.68 -18.18
CA PRO A 470 -23.22 11.54 -19.27
C PRO A 470 -22.58 11.00 -20.56
N LYS A 471 -23.29 10.12 -21.30
CA LYS A 471 -22.75 9.51 -22.54
C LYS A 471 -22.49 10.51 -23.65
N ASP A 472 -23.29 11.57 -23.75
CA ASP A 472 -23.10 12.66 -24.71
C ASP A 472 -21.81 13.43 -24.43
N VAL A 473 -21.49 13.69 -23.16
CA VAL A 473 -20.22 14.29 -22.74
C VAL A 473 -19.04 13.39 -23.09
N ALA A 474 -19.13 12.09 -22.80
CA ALA A 474 -18.08 11.13 -23.18
C ALA A 474 -17.91 11.03 -24.71
N LYS A 475 -19.00 11.02 -25.48
CA LYS A 475 -18.97 11.04 -26.96
C LYS A 475 -18.35 12.32 -27.51
N MET A 476 -18.62 13.47 -26.88
CA MET A 476 -18.02 14.75 -27.25
C MET A 476 -16.50 14.70 -27.09
N VAL A 477 -16.01 14.27 -25.92
CA VAL A 477 -14.56 14.13 -25.65
C VAL A 477 -13.92 13.08 -26.55
N SER A 478 -14.60 11.96 -26.82
CA SER A 478 -14.12 10.93 -27.75
C SER A 478 -13.95 11.46 -29.18
N LYS A 479 -14.88 12.29 -29.66
CA LYS A 479 -14.86 12.84 -31.04
C LYS A 479 -13.85 13.99 -31.20
N LYS A 480 -13.83 14.92 -30.25
CA LYS A 480 -13.03 16.16 -30.34
C LYS A 480 -11.66 16.05 -29.69
N GLY A 481 -11.48 15.16 -28.70
CA GLY A 481 -10.36 15.22 -27.77
C GLY A 481 -10.53 16.34 -26.74
N LEU A 482 -9.66 16.39 -25.72
CA LEU A 482 -9.73 17.40 -24.65
C LEU A 482 -9.20 18.78 -25.08
N ILE A 483 -8.27 18.81 -26.04
CA ILE A 483 -7.59 20.03 -26.48
C ILE A 483 -8.54 20.93 -27.29
N ASP A 484 -9.30 20.33 -28.21
CA ASP A 484 -10.11 21.05 -29.20
C ASP A 484 -11.54 21.40 -28.71
N LEU A 485 -11.82 21.23 -27.42
CA LEU A 485 -13.09 21.66 -26.81
C LEU A 485 -13.15 23.18 -26.67
N SER A 486 -14.34 23.76 -26.90
CA SER A 486 -14.58 25.18 -26.62
C SER A 486 -14.53 25.48 -25.12
N ASP A 487 -14.43 26.76 -24.76
CA ASP A 487 -14.43 27.18 -23.34
C ASP A 487 -15.77 26.87 -22.65
N GLU A 488 -16.88 26.91 -23.38
CA GLU A 488 -18.20 26.48 -22.91
C GLU A 488 -18.26 24.97 -22.66
N GLU A 489 -17.69 24.17 -23.57
CA GLU A 489 -17.64 22.71 -23.44
C GLU A 489 -16.74 22.27 -22.28
N LYS A 490 -15.60 22.95 -22.08
CA LYS A 490 -14.69 22.69 -20.96
C LYS A 490 -15.33 22.95 -19.59
N LYS A 491 -16.25 23.92 -19.48
CA LYS A 491 -16.99 24.19 -18.23
C LYS A 491 -17.92 23.05 -17.81
N LEU A 492 -18.31 22.17 -18.74
CA LEU A 492 -19.13 21.01 -18.42
C LEU A 492 -18.32 19.89 -17.76
N LEU A 493 -17.00 19.88 -17.93
CA LEU A 493 -16.11 18.82 -17.50
C LEU A 493 -15.47 19.14 -16.13
N PRO A 494 -15.17 18.13 -15.30
CA PRO A 494 -14.20 18.30 -14.23
C PRO A 494 -12.80 18.55 -14.82
N GLU A 495 -11.87 18.97 -13.98
CA GLU A 495 -10.45 18.98 -14.35
C GLU A 495 -10.00 17.54 -14.66
N VAL A 496 -9.65 17.28 -15.93
CA VAL A 496 -9.24 15.96 -16.42
C VAL A 496 -7.72 15.86 -16.46
N ASP A 497 -7.15 14.97 -15.66
CA ASP A 497 -5.73 14.67 -15.66
C ASP A 497 -5.43 13.36 -16.40
N THR A 498 -4.79 13.49 -17.56
CA THR A 498 -4.36 12.38 -18.44
C THR A 498 -2.85 12.10 -18.35
N SER A 499 -2.14 12.75 -17.41
CA SER A 499 -0.67 12.75 -17.35
C SER A 499 -0.08 11.57 -16.56
N ASP A 500 -0.91 10.72 -15.95
CA ASP A 500 -0.44 9.57 -15.20
C ASP A 500 0.16 8.51 -16.14
N PHE A 501 1.48 8.36 -16.04
CA PHE A 501 2.24 7.43 -16.86
C PHE A 501 1.80 5.97 -16.70
N PHE A 502 1.57 5.49 -15.48
CA PHE A 502 1.22 4.08 -15.25
C PHE A 502 -0.22 3.78 -15.60
N HIS A 503 -1.13 4.74 -15.40
CA HIS A 503 -2.50 4.66 -15.92
C HIS A 503 -2.52 4.59 -17.44
N ARG A 504 -1.69 5.39 -18.12
CA ARG A 504 -1.54 5.31 -19.57
C ARG A 504 -1.02 3.95 -20.04
N VAL A 505 0.02 3.42 -19.39
CA VAL A 505 0.56 2.07 -19.69
C VAL A 505 -0.52 0.99 -19.49
N TYR A 506 -1.32 1.11 -18.43
CA TYR A 506 -2.45 0.21 -18.17
C TYR A 506 -3.47 0.26 -19.31
N ILE A 507 -3.92 1.46 -19.68
CA ILE A 507 -4.88 1.68 -20.76
C ILE A 507 -4.34 1.12 -22.09
N GLU A 508 -3.08 1.38 -22.41
CA GLU A 508 -2.43 0.86 -23.63
C GLU A 508 -2.43 -0.68 -23.68
N LYS A 509 -2.27 -1.36 -22.54
CA LYS A 509 -2.32 -2.84 -22.48
C LYS A 509 -3.73 -3.37 -22.71
N ILE A 510 -4.74 -2.73 -22.13
CA ILE A 510 -6.15 -3.13 -22.29
C ILE A 510 -6.60 -2.93 -23.73
N ILE A 511 -6.24 -1.79 -24.35
CA ILE A 511 -6.67 -1.46 -25.71
C ILE A 511 -5.93 -2.30 -26.76
N LYS A 512 -4.67 -2.69 -26.55
CA LYS A 512 -3.91 -3.50 -27.52
C LYS A 512 -4.53 -4.86 -27.80
N GLY A 513 -5.42 -5.38 -26.93
CA GLY A 513 -6.23 -6.57 -27.21
C GLY A 513 -7.40 -6.34 -28.16
N HIS A 514 -7.74 -5.07 -28.49
CA HIS A 514 -8.98 -4.70 -29.19
C HIS A 514 -8.83 -3.69 -30.34
N ILE A 515 -7.75 -2.88 -30.43
CA ILE A 515 -7.61 -1.81 -31.46
C ILE A 515 -6.14 -1.59 -31.89
N ASP A 516 -5.92 -1.37 -33.20
CA ASP A 516 -4.59 -1.37 -33.87
C ASP A 516 -4.03 0.05 -34.22
N ARG A 517 -4.57 1.15 -33.66
CA ARG A 517 -4.19 2.54 -34.05
C ARG A 517 -3.93 3.47 -32.86
N SER A 518 -2.87 4.28 -32.95
CA SER A 518 -2.43 5.23 -31.90
C SER A 518 -3.41 6.37 -31.61
N ALA A 519 -4.13 6.85 -32.61
CA ALA A 519 -5.16 7.89 -32.44
C ALA A 519 -6.35 7.42 -31.59
N ASP A 520 -6.63 6.11 -31.59
CA ASP A 520 -7.72 5.52 -30.83
C ASP A 520 -7.33 5.33 -29.35
N ILE A 521 -6.04 5.12 -29.06
CA ILE A 521 -5.50 5.05 -27.69
C ILE A 521 -5.66 6.40 -26.98
N GLU A 522 -5.31 7.52 -27.62
CA GLU A 522 -5.40 8.84 -26.97
C GLU A 522 -6.85 9.22 -26.70
N ARG A 523 -7.77 8.92 -27.63
CA ARG A 523 -9.20 9.13 -27.44
C ARG A 523 -9.73 8.30 -26.27
N TYR A 524 -9.36 7.04 -26.20
CA TYR A 524 -9.76 6.19 -25.09
C TYR A 524 -9.19 6.68 -23.76
N ASN A 525 -7.90 7.04 -23.70
CA ASN A 525 -7.27 7.58 -22.50
C ASN A 525 -7.98 8.84 -21.99
N ASN A 526 -8.38 9.73 -22.90
CA ASN A 526 -9.16 10.92 -22.56
C ASN A 526 -10.53 10.56 -21.98
N VAL A 527 -11.25 9.61 -22.58
CA VAL A 527 -12.59 9.19 -22.10
C VAL A 527 -12.50 8.43 -20.77
N GLN A 528 -11.53 7.52 -20.64
CA GLN A 528 -11.29 6.77 -19.41
C GLN A 528 -10.95 7.70 -18.24
N SER A 529 -10.02 8.64 -18.47
CA SER A 529 -9.67 9.66 -17.46
C SER A 529 -10.87 10.54 -17.13
N LEU A 530 -11.66 10.93 -18.14
CA LEU A 530 -12.87 11.72 -17.93
C LEU A 530 -13.87 11.01 -17.01
N TRP A 531 -14.16 9.73 -17.24
CA TRP A 531 -15.06 8.95 -16.40
C TRP A 531 -14.58 8.92 -14.95
N GLU A 532 -13.32 8.59 -14.72
CA GLU A 532 -12.76 8.51 -13.38
C GLU A 532 -12.76 9.86 -12.66
N GLU A 533 -12.55 10.96 -13.39
CA GLU A 533 -12.62 12.33 -12.85
C GLU A 533 -14.04 12.75 -12.51
N TYR A 534 -15.01 12.36 -13.34
CA TYR A 534 -16.43 12.51 -13.01
C TYR A 534 -16.76 11.74 -11.73
N MET A 535 -16.42 10.46 -11.67
CA MET A 535 -16.70 9.65 -10.48
C MET A 535 -16.03 10.23 -9.23
N ALA A 536 -14.76 10.61 -9.32
CA ALA A 536 -14.03 11.22 -8.22
C ALA A 536 -14.63 12.55 -7.77
N GLN A 537 -14.97 13.44 -8.70
CA GLN A 537 -15.58 14.73 -8.39
C GLN A 537 -16.96 14.55 -7.74
N THR A 538 -17.75 13.55 -8.14
CA THR A 538 -19.04 13.24 -7.49
C THR A 538 -18.84 12.88 -6.02
N ILE A 539 -17.89 11.98 -5.75
CA ILE A 539 -17.54 11.54 -4.39
C ILE A 539 -17.08 12.72 -3.54
N VAL A 540 -16.19 13.55 -4.08
CA VAL A 540 -15.65 14.74 -3.39
C VAL A 540 -16.75 15.75 -3.07
N ASN A 541 -17.64 16.01 -4.03
CA ASN A 541 -18.75 16.94 -3.83
C ASN A 541 -19.70 16.44 -2.75
N TYR A 542 -20.02 15.14 -2.75
CA TYR A 542 -20.86 14.55 -1.71
C TYR A 542 -20.21 14.60 -0.32
N LEU A 543 -18.96 14.19 -0.19
CA LEU A 543 -18.24 14.23 1.09
C LEU A 543 -18.04 15.66 1.63
N SER A 544 -18.09 16.65 0.74
CA SER A 544 -18.05 18.08 1.09
C SER A 544 -19.43 18.68 1.39
N SER A 545 -20.51 17.97 1.07
CA SER A 545 -21.88 18.40 1.34
C SER A 545 -22.24 18.21 2.80
N TRP A 546 -23.30 18.88 3.26
CA TRP A 546 -23.81 18.71 4.61
C TRP A 546 -24.36 17.29 4.85
N GLU A 547 -24.81 16.60 3.81
CA GLU A 547 -25.36 15.24 3.86
C GLU A 547 -24.26 14.18 3.96
N GLY A 548 -23.16 14.37 3.24
CA GLY A 548 -22.04 13.43 3.19
C GLY A 548 -20.95 13.68 4.22
N LYS A 549 -20.99 14.83 4.89
CA LYS A 549 -20.06 15.15 5.98
C LYS A 549 -20.13 14.06 7.06
N ASP A 550 -18.98 13.53 7.44
CA ASP A 550 -18.80 12.44 8.41
C ASP A 550 -19.33 11.05 8.00
N LYS A 551 -19.91 10.91 6.80
CA LYS A 551 -20.30 9.61 6.25
C LYS A 551 -19.10 8.84 5.70
N LYS A 552 -19.21 7.51 5.76
CA LYS A 552 -18.37 6.61 4.97
C LYS A 552 -19.02 6.35 3.62
N ILE A 553 -18.23 6.24 2.55
CA ILE A 553 -18.76 5.91 1.22
C ILE A 553 -18.18 4.60 0.71
N LEU A 554 -19.06 3.71 0.26
CA LEU A 554 -18.71 2.52 -0.49
C LEU A 554 -18.81 2.86 -1.98
N VAL A 555 -17.77 2.62 -2.77
CA VAL A 555 -17.73 2.95 -4.19
C VAL A 555 -17.69 1.66 -4.99
N PHE A 556 -18.75 1.41 -5.75
CA PHE A 556 -18.95 0.24 -6.59
C PHE A 556 -18.68 0.62 -8.05
N ALA A 557 -17.63 0.06 -8.61
CA ALA A 557 -17.14 0.34 -9.96
C ALA A 557 -16.42 -0.89 -10.54
N GLY A 558 -16.26 -0.95 -11.85
CA GLY A 558 -15.47 -1.96 -12.51
C GLY A 558 -14.02 -1.93 -12.02
N ASN A 559 -13.39 -3.11 -11.93
CA ASN A 559 -12.01 -3.24 -11.44
C ASN A 559 -11.02 -2.30 -12.14
N GLY A 560 -11.21 -2.04 -13.44
CA GLY A 560 -10.32 -1.17 -14.21
C GLY A 560 -10.28 0.29 -13.75
N HIS A 561 -11.30 0.75 -13.01
CA HIS A 561 -11.34 2.09 -12.43
C HIS A 561 -10.69 2.16 -11.03
N ILE A 562 -10.32 1.01 -10.45
CA ILE A 562 -9.81 0.89 -9.08
C ILE A 562 -8.37 0.37 -9.06
N PHE A 563 -8.01 -0.53 -9.99
CA PHE A 563 -6.70 -1.17 -9.99
C PHE A 563 -5.54 -0.18 -9.93
N TYR A 564 -4.51 -0.56 -9.16
CA TYR A 564 -3.26 0.19 -8.95
C TYR A 564 -3.45 1.59 -8.36
N ASP A 565 -4.62 1.85 -7.77
CA ASP A 565 -5.08 3.12 -7.22
C ASP A 565 -5.22 4.27 -8.22
N PHE A 566 -4.62 4.24 -9.43
CA PHE A 566 -4.49 5.43 -10.29
C PHE A 566 -5.81 5.98 -10.85
N GLY A 567 -6.90 5.21 -10.81
CA GLY A 567 -8.22 5.60 -11.32
C GLY A 567 -8.98 6.48 -10.32
N ILE A 568 -10.18 6.05 -9.92
CA ILE A 568 -11.01 6.78 -8.94
C ILE A 568 -10.27 6.99 -7.61
N PRO A 569 -9.58 5.99 -7.02
CA PRO A 569 -8.99 6.14 -5.68
C PRO A 569 -7.98 7.29 -5.58
N LYS A 570 -6.99 7.35 -6.48
CA LYS A 570 -5.98 8.42 -6.54
C LYS A 570 -6.60 9.78 -6.83
N ARG A 571 -7.60 9.83 -7.72
CA ARG A 571 -8.30 11.08 -8.08
C ARG A 571 -9.16 11.65 -6.96
N VAL A 572 -9.74 10.81 -6.11
CA VAL A 572 -10.39 11.27 -4.87
C VAL A 572 -9.35 11.64 -3.83
N PHE A 573 -8.35 10.80 -3.63
CA PHE A 573 -7.31 11.01 -2.61
C PHE A 573 -6.55 12.32 -2.80
N ARG A 574 -6.22 12.70 -4.03
CA ARG A 574 -5.53 13.97 -4.31
C ARG A 574 -6.38 15.21 -3.98
N ARG A 575 -7.71 15.06 -3.87
CA ARG A 575 -8.66 16.13 -3.56
C ARG A 575 -9.04 16.18 -2.08
N THR A 576 -9.08 15.03 -1.40
CA THR A 576 -9.62 14.93 -0.03
C THR A 576 -8.59 14.51 1.02
N PHE A 577 -7.52 13.80 0.62
CA PHE A 577 -6.57 13.11 1.50
C PHE A 577 -7.22 12.12 2.49
N LEU A 578 -8.45 11.68 2.21
CA LEU A 578 -9.16 10.75 3.07
C LEU A 578 -8.61 9.32 2.91
N PRO A 579 -8.46 8.56 4.01
CA PRO A 579 -7.98 7.19 3.94
C PRO A 579 -9.01 6.29 3.26
N TYR A 580 -8.52 5.36 2.44
CA TYR A 580 -9.32 4.38 1.73
C TYR A 580 -8.66 3.00 1.71
N TYR A 581 -9.45 1.98 1.37
CA TYR A 581 -8.98 0.66 0.98
C TYR A 581 -9.66 0.23 -0.31
N THR A 582 -9.01 -0.65 -1.06
CA THR A 582 -9.52 -1.25 -2.29
C THR A 582 -9.73 -2.76 -2.14
N ILE A 583 -10.89 -3.23 -2.55
CA ILE A 583 -11.22 -4.66 -2.67
C ILE A 583 -11.59 -4.89 -4.12
N CYS A 584 -10.80 -5.65 -4.87
CA CYS A 584 -11.11 -5.99 -6.26
C CYS A 584 -11.48 -7.46 -6.35
N THR A 585 -12.46 -7.80 -7.18
CA THR A 585 -12.81 -9.20 -7.44
C THR A 585 -12.03 -9.71 -8.63
N ILE A 586 -11.59 -10.98 -8.60
CA ILE A 586 -11.01 -11.63 -9.78
C ILE A 586 -11.63 -13.00 -9.98
N GLU A 587 -11.81 -13.36 -11.24
CA GLU A 587 -12.21 -14.70 -11.66
C GLU A 587 -10.96 -15.56 -11.82
N ILE A 588 -11.09 -16.86 -11.57
CA ILE A 588 -9.98 -17.81 -11.77
C ILE A 588 -10.42 -19.01 -12.61
N SER A 589 -9.51 -19.44 -13.48
CA SER A 589 -9.59 -20.65 -14.31
C SER A 589 -8.27 -21.38 -14.21
N ASP A 590 -8.32 -22.69 -13.95
CA ASP A 590 -7.15 -23.55 -13.72
C ASP A 590 -6.12 -22.99 -12.71
N GLY A 591 -6.59 -22.28 -11.68
CA GLY A 591 -5.75 -21.70 -10.62
C GLY A 591 -5.02 -20.41 -11.01
N LYS A 592 -5.35 -19.81 -12.16
CA LYS A 592 -4.85 -18.51 -12.62
C LYS A 592 -6.01 -17.53 -12.81
N PRO A 593 -5.77 -16.20 -12.75
CA PRO A 593 -6.80 -15.22 -13.11
C PRO A 593 -7.31 -15.48 -14.54
N ASP A 594 -8.63 -15.60 -14.70
CA ASP A 594 -9.34 -15.84 -15.98
C ASP A 594 -9.97 -14.56 -16.54
N THR A 595 -9.46 -13.42 -16.09
CA THR A 595 -9.98 -12.11 -16.50
C THR A 595 -9.23 -11.64 -17.73
N ASP A 596 -9.94 -11.03 -18.69
CA ASP A 596 -9.35 -10.27 -19.83
C ASP A 596 -8.32 -9.21 -19.37
N LEU A 597 -8.38 -8.86 -18.08
CA LEU A 597 -7.49 -7.97 -17.37
C LEU A 597 -6.62 -8.76 -16.40
N ASP A 598 -5.37 -9.06 -16.76
CA ASP A 598 -4.38 -9.54 -15.79
C ASP A 598 -4.13 -8.41 -14.75
N PRO A 599 -4.47 -8.60 -13.46
CA PRO A 599 -4.21 -7.60 -12.44
C PRO A 599 -2.71 -7.47 -12.10
N PHE A 600 -1.81 -8.26 -12.71
CA PHE A 600 -0.37 -8.26 -12.42
C PHE A 600 0.48 -7.87 -13.65
N ILE A 601 0.15 -6.76 -14.30
CA ILE A 601 0.88 -6.24 -15.48
C ILE A 601 2.32 -5.91 -15.10
N THR A 602 3.28 -6.63 -15.71
CA THR A 602 4.73 -6.58 -15.40
C THR A 602 5.37 -5.18 -15.53
N GLU A 603 4.79 -4.29 -16.33
CA GLU A 603 5.29 -2.93 -16.54
C GLU A 603 4.87 -1.95 -15.43
N ILE A 604 3.86 -2.29 -14.61
CA ILE A 604 3.29 -1.38 -13.58
C ILE A 604 3.77 -1.74 -12.16
N PRO A 605 4.75 -1.03 -11.57
CA PRO A 605 5.40 -1.37 -10.29
C PRO A 605 4.55 -1.15 -9.03
N LEU A 606 3.23 -1.16 -9.18
CA LEU A 606 2.24 -0.96 -8.12
C LEU A 606 1.51 -2.27 -7.84
N GLU A 607 0.98 -2.41 -6.63
CA GLU A 607 0.06 -3.51 -6.31
C GLU A 607 -1.32 -3.21 -6.91
N PRO A 608 -2.05 -4.20 -7.43
CA PRO A 608 -3.35 -3.95 -8.07
C PRO A 608 -4.44 -3.50 -7.10
N ALA A 609 -4.43 -3.97 -5.85
CA ALA A 609 -5.40 -3.60 -4.82
C ALA A 609 -4.83 -3.91 -3.43
N ASP A 610 -5.49 -3.49 -2.36
CA ASP A 610 -5.17 -3.92 -1.00
C ASP A 610 -5.64 -5.36 -0.76
N PHE A 611 -6.84 -5.67 -1.26
CA PHE A 611 -7.45 -6.99 -1.17
C PHE A 611 -7.94 -7.45 -2.55
N ILE A 612 -7.65 -8.71 -2.87
CA ILE A 612 -8.29 -9.41 -3.98
C ILE A 612 -9.23 -10.46 -3.40
N TRP A 613 -10.48 -10.42 -3.81
CA TRP A 613 -11.48 -11.43 -3.49
C TRP A 613 -11.71 -12.32 -4.71
N VAL A 614 -11.35 -13.59 -4.57
CA VAL A 614 -11.50 -14.57 -5.64
C VAL A 614 -12.96 -14.98 -5.72
N VAL A 615 -13.57 -14.79 -6.88
CA VAL A 615 -14.98 -15.13 -7.11
C VAL A 615 -15.08 -16.30 -8.07
N SER A 616 -16.20 -17.01 -8.00
CA SER A 616 -16.50 -18.04 -8.99
C SER A 616 -16.51 -17.42 -10.39
N PRO A 617 -15.96 -18.13 -11.40
CA PRO A 617 -15.99 -17.65 -12.77
C PRO A 617 -17.42 -17.43 -13.22
N LEU A 618 -17.60 -16.55 -14.21
CA LEU A 618 -18.88 -16.34 -14.86
C LEU A 618 -19.52 -17.69 -15.18
N GLU A 619 -20.67 -17.99 -14.56
CA GLU A 619 -21.54 -19.03 -15.09
C GLU A 619 -21.82 -18.63 -16.53
N THR A 620 -21.41 -19.44 -17.50
CA THR A 620 -21.68 -19.20 -18.91
C THR A 620 -23.19 -19.22 -19.11
N GLN A 621 -23.86 -18.10 -18.86
CA GLN A 621 -25.17 -17.83 -19.38
C GLN A 621 -24.99 -17.60 -20.86
N LYS A 622 -25.23 -18.69 -21.58
CA LYS A 622 -25.45 -18.77 -23.01
C LYS A 622 -26.13 -17.49 -23.52
N ARG A 623 -25.38 -16.54 -24.07
CA ARG A 623 -25.94 -15.30 -24.59
C ARG A 623 -26.81 -15.63 -25.80
N ILE A 624 -27.99 -15.04 -25.83
CA ILE A 624 -29.00 -15.29 -26.85
C ILE A 624 -28.96 -14.14 -27.84
N TYR A 625 -28.88 -14.47 -29.12
CA TYR A 625 -28.79 -13.49 -30.20
C TYR A 625 -29.86 -13.77 -31.24
N LEU A 626 -30.27 -12.75 -31.98
CA LEU A 626 -31.04 -12.97 -33.21
C LEU A 626 -30.10 -13.36 -34.37
N GLY A 627 -28.87 -12.84 -34.39
CA GLY A 627 -27.86 -13.11 -35.45
C GLY A 627 -28.08 -12.28 -36.72
N VAL A 628 -28.43 -11.01 -36.55
CA VAL A 628 -28.64 -10.04 -37.64
C VAL A 628 -27.70 -8.86 -37.46
N GLN A 629 -27.11 -8.39 -38.55
CA GLN A 629 -26.45 -7.09 -38.61
C GLN A 629 -27.45 -6.09 -39.19
N LEU A 630 -27.69 -4.99 -38.47
CA LEU A 630 -28.70 -4.01 -38.83
C LEU A 630 -28.07 -2.69 -39.25
N ASN A 631 -28.68 -2.05 -40.25
CA ASN A 631 -28.37 -0.69 -40.65
C ASN A 631 -29.64 0.17 -40.57
N LYS A 632 -29.49 1.44 -40.18
CA LYS A 632 -30.62 2.38 -40.08
C LYS A 632 -30.77 3.09 -41.43
N SER A 633 -31.91 2.92 -42.09
CA SER A 633 -32.21 3.54 -43.39
C SER A 633 -33.35 4.55 -43.25
N GLY A 634 -33.03 5.85 -43.27
CA GLY A 634 -33.99 6.90 -42.91
C GLY A 634 -34.22 6.98 -41.40
N GLU A 635 -35.20 7.77 -40.96
CA GLU A 635 -35.36 8.08 -39.52
C GLU A 635 -35.85 6.88 -38.68
N ASP A 636 -36.62 5.93 -39.23
CA ASP A 636 -37.32 4.90 -38.42
C ASP A 636 -37.30 3.45 -38.95
N LYS A 637 -36.39 3.10 -39.87
CA LYS A 637 -36.37 1.73 -40.46
C LYS A 637 -35.06 1.00 -40.18
N LEU A 638 -35.17 -0.13 -39.49
CA LEU A 638 -34.06 -1.05 -39.25
C LEU A 638 -34.04 -2.11 -40.34
N VAL A 639 -33.03 -2.05 -41.20
CA VAL A 639 -32.85 -2.98 -42.32
C VAL A 639 -31.79 -4.01 -41.94
N ILE A 640 -32.09 -5.29 -42.15
CA ILE A 640 -31.12 -6.38 -42.03
C ILE A 640 -30.12 -6.24 -43.18
N GLN A 641 -28.88 -5.94 -42.86
CA GLN A 641 -27.78 -5.87 -43.81
C GLN A 641 -27.21 -7.27 -44.08
N GLU A 642 -27.01 -8.04 -43.02
CA GLU A 642 -26.40 -9.36 -43.07
C GLU A 642 -27.03 -10.27 -42.01
N ILE A 643 -27.05 -11.58 -42.29
CA ILE A 643 -27.50 -12.60 -41.36
C ILE A 643 -26.36 -13.57 -41.13
N SER A 644 -26.06 -13.81 -39.85
CA SER A 644 -25.00 -14.73 -39.46
C SER A 644 -25.41 -16.18 -39.76
N PRO A 645 -24.56 -17.01 -40.40
CA PRO A 645 -24.88 -18.40 -40.73
C PRO A 645 -25.15 -19.26 -39.50
N LYS A 646 -26.15 -20.15 -39.55
CA LYS A 646 -26.66 -20.99 -38.44
C LYS A 646 -27.35 -20.22 -37.31
N SER A 647 -27.62 -18.93 -37.47
CA SER A 647 -28.26 -18.11 -36.43
C SER A 647 -29.77 -18.36 -36.26
N PRO A 648 -30.38 -17.90 -35.15
CA PRO A 648 -31.83 -17.87 -34.99
C PRO A 648 -32.54 -17.16 -36.15
N ALA A 649 -32.03 -16.03 -36.63
CA ALA A 649 -32.60 -15.30 -37.77
C ALA A 649 -32.61 -16.12 -39.06
N GLU A 650 -31.50 -16.78 -39.38
CA GLU A 650 -31.41 -17.62 -40.57
C GLU A 650 -32.39 -18.80 -40.49
N LYS A 651 -32.39 -19.54 -39.37
CA LYS A 651 -33.34 -20.65 -39.15
C LYS A 651 -34.78 -20.19 -39.09
N GLY A 652 -35.01 -18.95 -38.63
CA GLY A 652 -36.29 -18.28 -38.57
C GLY A 652 -36.80 -17.76 -39.92
N GLY A 653 -36.00 -17.81 -40.98
CA GLY A 653 -36.40 -17.40 -42.34
C GLY A 653 -36.29 -15.89 -42.63
N LEU A 654 -35.58 -15.15 -41.78
CA LEU A 654 -35.20 -13.77 -42.05
C LEU A 654 -34.15 -13.72 -43.18
N ASN A 655 -34.10 -12.63 -43.93
CA ASN A 655 -33.14 -12.40 -45.03
C ASN A 655 -32.55 -10.99 -44.98
N ALA A 656 -31.35 -10.84 -45.56
CA ALA A 656 -30.80 -9.52 -45.84
C ALA A 656 -31.77 -8.72 -46.74
N GLY A 657 -31.96 -7.44 -46.43
CA GLY A 657 -32.93 -6.53 -47.04
C GLY A 657 -34.27 -6.44 -46.30
N ASP A 658 -34.54 -7.30 -45.31
CA ASP A 658 -35.75 -7.22 -44.51
C ASP A 658 -35.75 -6.00 -43.60
N ILE A 659 -36.92 -5.37 -43.44
CA ILE A 659 -37.11 -4.27 -42.50
C ILE A 659 -37.83 -4.81 -41.26
N ILE A 660 -37.20 -4.77 -40.09
CA ILE A 660 -37.84 -5.23 -38.84
C ILE A 660 -38.83 -4.16 -38.38
N LEU A 661 -40.08 -4.55 -38.17
CA LEU A 661 -41.17 -3.67 -37.72
C LEU A 661 -41.49 -3.87 -36.23
N SER A 662 -41.61 -5.12 -35.79
CA SER A 662 -41.97 -5.43 -34.40
C SER A 662 -41.45 -6.80 -33.95
N ILE A 663 -41.29 -6.99 -32.64
CA ILE A 663 -40.99 -8.28 -32.03
C ILE A 663 -41.98 -8.55 -30.90
N ASP A 664 -42.69 -9.68 -30.94
CA ASP A 664 -43.86 -10.01 -30.11
C ASP A 664 -44.88 -8.84 -30.02
N GLY A 665 -45.12 -8.18 -31.14
CA GLY A 665 -46.06 -7.05 -31.24
C GLY A 665 -45.55 -5.73 -30.65
N LYS A 666 -44.32 -5.68 -30.10
CA LYS A 666 -43.68 -4.42 -29.69
C LYS A 666 -42.96 -3.81 -30.89
N SER A 667 -43.33 -2.58 -31.25
CA SER A 667 -42.66 -1.85 -32.33
C SER A 667 -41.17 -1.70 -32.04
N VAL A 668 -40.36 -1.86 -33.08
CA VAL A 668 -38.90 -1.74 -33.00
C VAL A 668 -38.47 -0.65 -33.95
N THR A 669 -37.80 0.38 -33.43
CA THR A 669 -37.33 1.54 -34.20
C THR A 669 -35.82 1.73 -34.09
N GLU A 670 -35.24 1.22 -33.00
CA GLU A 670 -33.81 1.26 -32.73
C GLU A 670 -33.26 -0.13 -32.43
N VAL A 671 -31.96 -0.33 -32.70
CA VAL A 671 -31.27 -1.60 -32.40
C VAL A 671 -31.37 -1.94 -30.90
N SER A 672 -31.40 -0.92 -30.03
CA SER A 672 -31.60 -1.10 -28.60
C SER A 672 -32.93 -1.74 -28.23
N ASP A 673 -34.00 -1.53 -29.01
CA ASP A 673 -35.31 -2.13 -28.72
C ASP A 673 -35.23 -3.67 -28.84
N ILE A 674 -34.50 -4.16 -29.84
CA ILE A 674 -34.25 -5.59 -30.06
C ILE A 674 -33.37 -6.15 -28.94
N ILE A 675 -32.27 -5.46 -28.62
CA ILE A 675 -31.34 -5.90 -27.57
C ILE A 675 -32.07 -6.00 -26.22
N ASN A 676 -32.80 -4.95 -25.84
CA ASN A 676 -33.56 -4.91 -24.59
C ASN A 676 -34.60 -6.02 -24.54
N TYR A 677 -35.28 -6.30 -25.67
CA TYR A 677 -36.22 -7.42 -25.75
C TYR A 677 -35.51 -8.78 -25.57
N LEU A 678 -34.42 -9.03 -26.29
CA LEU A 678 -33.69 -10.32 -26.23
C LEU A 678 -33.11 -10.59 -24.84
N GLN A 679 -32.71 -9.54 -24.11
CA GLN A 679 -32.24 -9.65 -22.72
C GLN A 679 -33.33 -10.15 -21.75
N THR A 680 -34.61 -10.09 -22.13
CA THR A 680 -35.72 -10.64 -21.32
C THR A 680 -36.03 -12.11 -21.60
N LYS A 681 -35.32 -12.75 -22.53
CA LYS A 681 -35.61 -14.11 -23.02
C LYS A 681 -34.59 -15.14 -22.55
N LYS A 682 -34.97 -16.41 -22.64
CA LYS A 682 -34.18 -17.59 -22.27
C LYS A 682 -33.92 -18.50 -23.46
N PHE A 683 -32.91 -19.35 -23.36
CA PHE A 683 -32.55 -20.30 -24.41
C PHE A 683 -33.75 -21.20 -24.72
N GLY A 684 -34.12 -21.32 -25.99
CA GLY A 684 -35.28 -22.07 -26.46
C GLY A 684 -36.58 -21.26 -26.48
N ASP A 685 -36.60 -20.02 -25.97
CA ASP A 685 -37.77 -19.15 -26.12
C ASP A 685 -38.03 -18.86 -27.60
N THR A 686 -39.30 -18.72 -27.94
CA THR A 686 -39.73 -18.34 -29.30
C THR A 686 -40.22 -16.90 -29.30
N CYS A 687 -39.84 -16.12 -30.31
CA CYS A 687 -40.36 -14.79 -30.55
C CYS A 687 -40.99 -14.68 -31.94
N THR A 688 -41.98 -13.78 -32.08
CA THR A 688 -42.57 -13.46 -33.38
C THR A 688 -41.96 -12.17 -33.90
N VAL A 689 -41.19 -12.25 -34.99
CA VAL A 689 -40.56 -11.10 -35.64
C VAL A 689 -41.42 -10.70 -36.84
N GLU A 690 -42.02 -9.52 -36.79
CA GLU A 690 -42.73 -8.95 -37.93
C GLU A 690 -41.77 -8.10 -38.76
N ILE A 691 -41.68 -8.42 -40.05
CA ILE A 691 -40.84 -7.71 -41.01
C ILE A 691 -41.65 -7.13 -42.16
N GLN A 692 -41.01 -6.26 -42.93
CA GLN A 692 -41.44 -5.86 -44.27
C GLN A 692 -40.39 -6.28 -45.30
N ARG A 693 -40.80 -7.12 -46.26
CA ARG A 693 -39.99 -7.56 -47.40
C ARG A 693 -40.74 -7.20 -48.69
N ASN A 694 -40.09 -6.48 -49.60
CA ASN A 694 -40.69 -6.04 -50.88
C ASN A 694 -42.05 -5.31 -50.72
N GLY A 695 -42.27 -4.59 -49.62
CA GLY A 695 -43.51 -3.86 -49.34
C GLY A 695 -44.62 -4.68 -48.68
N THR A 696 -44.44 -5.99 -48.48
CA THR A 696 -45.42 -6.86 -47.80
C THR A 696 -44.97 -7.12 -46.36
N LYS A 697 -45.92 -7.07 -45.42
CA LYS A 697 -45.69 -7.46 -44.02
C LYS A 697 -45.73 -8.97 -43.87
N ILE A 698 -44.74 -9.54 -43.19
CA ILE A 698 -44.61 -10.98 -42.98
C ILE A 698 -44.18 -11.21 -41.52
N SER A 699 -44.79 -12.19 -40.85
CA SER A 699 -44.42 -12.58 -39.49
C SER A 699 -43.69 -13.91 -39.49
N TYR A 700 -42.53 -13.95 -38.82
CA TYR A 700 -41.72 -15.14 -38.65
C TYR A 700 -41.69 -15.55 -37.18
N SER A 701 -41.83 -16.85 -36.92
CA SER A 701 -41.63 -17.42 -35.59
C SER A 701 -40.17 -17.88 -35.48
N VAL A 702 -39.42 -17.25 -34.59
CA VAL A 702 -37.98 -17.44 -34.44
C VAL A 702 -37.69 -18.08 -33.09
N VAL A 703 -37.10 -19.28 -33.09
CA VAL A 703 -36.62 -19.94 -31.89
C VAL A 703 -35.24 -19.40 -31.56
N LEU A 704 -35.06 -18.88 -30.35
CA LEU A 704 -33.83 -18.27 -29.90
C LEU A 704 -32.89 -19.32 -29.29
N PHE A 705 -31.66 -19.40 -29.80
CA PHE A 705 -30.62 -20.33 -29.34
C PHE A 705 -29.24 -19.69 -29.49
N GLU A 706 -28.19 -20.38 -29.03
CA GLU A 706 -26.81 -19.89 -29.07
C GLU A 706 -26.26 -19.72 -30.49
N TYR A 707 -25.40 -18.72 -30.65
CA TYR A 707 -24.54 -18.58 -31.80
C TYR A 707 -23.10 -18.95 -31.39
N GLU A 708 -22.63 -20.13 -31.80
CA GLU A 708 -21.21 -20.48 -31.68
C GLU A 708 -20.44 -19.69 -32.76
N LEU A 709 -19.67 -18.69 -32.33
CA LEU A 709 -18.60 -18.16 -33.17
C LEU A 709 -17.49 -19.23 -33.17
N ASP A 710 -17.40 -19.98 -34.28
CA ASP A 710 -16.18 -20.73 -34.59
C ASP A 710 -15.03 -19.69 -34.70
N TYR A 711 -14.21 -19.56 -33.66
CA TYR A 711 -12.98 -18.77 -33.67
C TYR A 711 -11.80 -19.63 -34.15
#